data_AF-A0A2W4RL25-F1
#
_entry.id   AF-A0A2W4RL25-F1
#
_cell.length_a   1.000
_cell.length_b   1.000
_cell.length_c   1.000
_cell.angle_alpha   90.00
_cell.angle_beta   90.00
_cell.angle_gamma   90.00
#
_symmetry.space_group_name_H-M   'P 1'
#
loop_
_entity.id
_entity.type
_entity.pdbx_description
1 polymer ?
#
loop_
_entity_poly.entity_id
_entity_poly.type
_entity_poly.pdbx_seq_one_letter_code
_entity_poly.pdbx_strand_id
1 'polypeptide(L)'
;MTMLKWLCWLMLGVYGFCGVAQADPHNHNKHIRVVLDLSLSMRQDKVIDKQGRVIGYKEGNDPGGMAILSTLLLYDLAHLDIASGDSFKVIPFHKAWNWSDPAQKPDIKNGPIIEAQKDKLGGRARFVSAIKALKYEAECTHFYPGLEAATKDLEDSKKDGDTRIIVLVTDGLPDNPCHGTKPTLDAEKRYIEQDIVPRMISKEIGLYVLAFGPSVKPDFFRQMTTVTNGDLKIDPNGDKLLEEMLELYAKSLGYENVPPYPLPKTDLELTQGAGQGDDTAVVVFNPKTSIPAQIPTINNFTPAPNAPVPSLHHNAYQSEIAPVVKKVANSRDGEPGAAYTLGWVQNPWPGIYKIDISPTRGMVALLRPPTAKIEFVNLPDTKKTPLNVEVMARSPLPLGFLVSNQGGGNPGKEITIQYKLTSDEIGKTNDRTLNAQPSSTILPPTPGGVVFTLPSEFPEKPNNPDRTYDGFIEGDAYKGKRFLARLSHPVTVYPYLSITPNPLKGIDGPLGKDEKSACTTFKLKVDGHLPELKPGKSKYSVTARIDYKNIAAIDQEFYGTRFSLDKDDVVDDRLQFDNPASPSHPTHAVQLGKWFTGQDLSATELTKEHKVCVTIGKPKTANPSNKLDLKVHFRLRYAPYEDADVIAPFTWQLTLADVPSPGPPSKTLLSLLALALLALLWHLRGQPKLPPDLAFALAPDGAGAKLEPRRLGEGSQLSRVLGLAVEKPIIADSGDEPLAWVRPVDGELYQLRMGKGVSLTRPDGPPPVQIGDLVTVSVHHVYTLRRGKKAHRVRLEYRA
;
A
#
# COMPACT_ATOMS: atom_id res chain seq x y z
N MET A 1 25.76 54.49 37.76
CA MET A 1 25.94 54.93 36.35
C MET A 1 26.68 53.90 35.48
N THR A 2 26.65 52.61 35.83
CA THR A 2 27.42 51.53 35.17
C THR A 2 26.53 50.42 34.57
N MET A 3 25.24 50.35 34.96
CA MET A 3 24.29 49.37 34.41
C MET A 3 23.73 49.77 33.03
N LEU A 4 23.72 51.06 32.70
CA LEU A 4 23.15 51.56 31.43
C LEU A 4 24.08 51.33 30.21
N LYS A 5 25.40 51.16 30.44
CA LYS A 5 26.35 50.86 29.36
C LYS A 5 26.32 49.39 28.90
N TRP A 6 25.94 48.48 29.79
CA TRP A 6 25.79 47.05 29.45
C TRP A 6 24.51 46.78 28.64
N LEU A 7 23.41 47.51 28.91
CA LEU A 7 22.18 47.37 28.13
C LEU A 7 22.31 47.94 26.71
N CYS A 8 23.07 49.03 26.51
CA CYS A 8 23.30 49.59 25.18
C CYS A 8 24.16 48.69 24.27
N TRP A 9 25.13 47.94 24.83
CA TRP A 9 25.93 47.00 24.03
C TRP A 9 25.15 45.73 23.66
N LEU A 10 24.24 45.28 24.52
CA LEU A 10 23.35 44.15 24.22
C LEU A 10 22.27 44.53 23.19
N MET A 11 21.78 45.78 23.20
CA MET A 11 20.83 46.27 22.21
C MET A 11 21.48 46.59 20.84
N LEU A 12 22.75 47.03 20.80
CA LEU A 12 23.48 47.17 19.52
C LEU A 12 23.94 45.82 18.95
N GLY A 13 24.21 44.82 19.78
CA GLY A 13 24.46 43.44 19.35
C GLY A 13 23.21 42.73 18.78
N VAL A 14 22.03 43.12 19.23
CA VAL A 14 20.74 42.60 18.70
C VAL A 14 20.28 43.38 17.45
N TYR A 15 20.56 44.68 17.33
CA TYR A 15 20.26 45.44 16.11
C TYR A 15 21.26 45.22 14.96
N GLY A 16 22.50 44.80 15.26
CA GLY A 16 23.49 44.41 14.25
C GLY A 16 23.28 43.03 13.62
N PHE A 17 22.35 42.22 14.15
CA PHE A 17 22.03 40.87 13.68
C PHE A 17 20.77 40.76 12.83
N CYS A 18 20.01 41.86 12.67
CA CYS A 18 18.76 41.88 11.88
C CYS A 18 18.91 42.52 10.48
N GLY A 19 20.14 42.80 10.05
CA GLY A 19 20.46 43.32 8.72
C GLY A 19 21.11 42.31 7.78
N VAL A 20 21.07 41.01 8.10
CA VAL A 20 21.36 39.98 7.09
C VAL A 20 20.18 40.02 6.14
N ALA A 21 20.35 40.62 4.95
CA ALA A 21 19.49 40.33 3.83
C ALA A 21 19.32 38.81 3.82
N GLN A 22 18.13 38.32 4.18
CA GLN A 22 17.82 36.90 4.17
C GLN A 22 18.01 36.47 2.71
N ALA A 23 19.20 35.97 2.40
CA ALA A 23 19.49 35.31 1.16
C ALA A 23 18.49 34.17 1.08
N ASP A 24 17.58 34.29 0.12
CA ASP A 24 16.45 33.42 -0.08
C ASP A 24 16.93 31.95 -0.14
N PRO A 25 16.65 31.12 0.88
CA PRO A 25 17.24 29.77 0.95
C PRO A 25 16.66 28.78 -0.07
N HIS A 26 15.81 29.22 -0.99
CA HIS A 26 15.06 28.35 -1.90
C HIS A 26 15.07 28.77 -3.37
N ASN A 27 15.97 29.67 -3.79
CA ASN A 27 16.18 29.90 -5.21
C ASN A 27 17.17 28.85 -5.75
N HIS A 28 16.66 27.69 -6.12
CA HIS A 28 17.44 26.61 -6.71
C HIS A 28 17.93 27.01 -8.10
N ASN A 29 19.24 26.98 -8.31
CA ASN A 29 19.82 27.37 -9.58
C ASN A 29 19.65 26.25 -10.61
N LYS A 30 19.49 26.64 -11.88
CA LYS A 30 19.36 25.73 -13.01
C LYS A 30 20.66 25.70 -13.81
N HIS A 31 21.25 24.51 -13.93
CA HIS A 31 22.48 24.28 -14.68
C HIS A 31 22.24 23.28 -15.81
N ILE A 32 22.23 23.78 -17.04
CA ILE A 32 21.94 23.00 -18.24
C ILE A 32 23.23 22.85 -19.06
N ARG A 33 23.58 21.63 -19.43
CA ARG A 33 24.64 21.32 -20.39
C ARG A 33 24.04 20.65 -21.60
N VAL A 34 24.34 21.15 -22.78
CA VAL A 34 23.96 20.49 -24.03
C VAL A 34 25.20 19.86 -24.63
N VAL A 35 25.21 18.54 -24.74
CA VAL A 35 26.24 17.82 -25.48
C VAL A 35 25.70 17.67 -26.90
N LEU A 36 26.34 18.35 -27.86
CA LEU A 36 25.82 18.48 -29.22
C LEU A 36 26.68 17.70 -30.20
N ASP A 37 26.09 16.67 -30.78
CA ASP A 37 26.68 15.89 -31.86
C ASP A 37 26.84 16.73 -33.13
N LEU A 38 28.06 16.71 -33.67
CA LEU A 38 28.45 17.40 -34.88
C LEU A 38 29.10 16.43 -35.89
N SER A 39 28.81 15.14 -35.77
CA SER A 39 29.31 14.10 -36.66
C SER A 39 28.92 14.35 -38.12
N LEU A 40 29.71 13.80 -39.04
CA LEU A 40 29.43 13.89 -40.47
C LEU A 40 28.10 13.21 -40.84
N SER A 41 27.60 12.25 -40.06
CA SER A 41 26.31 11.59 -40.30
C SER A 41 25.10 12.51 -40.05
N MET A 42 25.27 13.54 -39.23
CA MET A 42 24.29 14.60 -39.05
C MET A 42 24.13 15.45 -40.33
N ARG A 43 25.18 15.56 -41.14
CA ARG A 43 25.25 16.46 -42.30
C ARG A 43 24.43 15.93 -43.48
N GLN A 44 23.58 16.78 -44.06
CA GLN A 44 23.02 16.50 -45.39
C GLN A 44 24.06 16.90 -46.45
N ASP A 45 24.38 16.00 -47.37
CA ASP A 45 25.35 16.28 -48.43
C ASP A 45 24.64 16.76 -49.71
N LYS A 46 25.19 17.78 -50.37
CA LYS A 46 24.69 18.23 -51.68
C LYS A 46 24.87 17.15 -52.73
N VAL A 47 23.80 16.84 -53.47
CA VAL A 47 23.86 16.06 -54.70
C VAL A 47 24.02 17.04 -55.85
N ILE A 48 25.22 17.03 -56.44
CA ILE A 48 25.60 17.95 -57.51
C ILE A 48 25.59 17.19 -58.84
N ASP A 49 24.97 17.75 -59.88
CA ASP A 49 25.01 17.20 -61.23
C ASP A 49 26.39 17.41 -61.90
N LYS A 50 26.57 16.83 -63.09
CA LYS A 50 27.81 16.97 -63.86
C LYS A 50 28.14 18.42 -64.26
N GLN A 51 27.17 19.34 -64.13
CA GLN A 51 27.30 20.76 -64.46
C GLN A 51 27.53 21.62 -63.21
N GLY A 52 27.70 21.02 -62.03
CA GLY A 52 27.94 21.76 -60.79
C GLY A 52 26.66 22.30 -60.14
N ARG A 53 25.46 21.92 -60.61
CA ARG A 53 24.18 22.37 -60.04
C ARG A 53 23.71 21.42 -58.95
N VAL A 54 23.17 21.98 -57.86
CA VAL A 54 22.53 21.18 -56.81
C VAL A 54 21.20 20.64 -57.34
N ILE A 55 21.13 19.33 -57.54
CA ILE A 55 19.93 18.62 -58.04
C ILE A 55 19.16 17.92 -56.92
N GLY A 56 19.71 17.89 -55.72
CA GLY A 56 19.08 17.31 -54.55
C GLY A 56 20.03 17.32 -53.36
N TYR A 57 19.60 16.67 -52.29
CA TYR A 57 20.39 16.49 -51.08
C TYR A 57 20.34 15.00 -50.70
N LYS A 58 21.48 14.44 -50.33
CA LYS A 58 21.56 13.13 -49.69
C LYS A 58 21.04 13.31 -48.27
N GLU A 59 20.10 12.47 -47.86
CA GLU A 59 19.52 12.54 -46.52
C GLU A 59 20.61 12.33 -45.47
N GLY A 60 20.93 13.40 -44.74
CA GLY A 60 21.63 13.35 -43.46
C GLY A 60 20.63 13.25 -42.31
N ASN A 61 21.09 12.82 -41.14
CA ASN A 61 20.23 12.48 -40.02
C ASN A 61 19.70 13.69 -39.21
N ASP A 62 20.15 14.91 -39.51
CA ASP A 62 19.60 16.14 -38.94
C ASP A 62 18.86 16.99 -40.01
N PRO A 63 17.72 16.51 -40.53
CA PRO A 63 17.00 17.19 -41.58
C PRO A 63 16.53 18.58 -41.13
N GLY A 64 17.02 19.63 -41.79
CA GLY A 64 16.61 21.01 -41.50
C GLY A 64 17.28 21.65 -40.29
N GLY A 65 18.37 21.06 -39.79
CA GLY A 65 19.20 21.67 -38.75
C GLY A 65 18.53 21.67 -37.38
N MET A 66 17.79 20.61 -37.04
CA MET A 66 16.99 20.43 -35.83
C MET A 66 17.86 20.33 -34.58
N ALA A 67 19.05 19.75 -34.66
CA ALA A 67 19.97 19.67 -33.52
C ALA A 67 20.40 21.05 -33.01
N ILE A 68 20.67 21.97 -33.93
CA ILE A 68 20.93 23.38 -33.62
C ILE A 68 19.67 24.07 -33.12
N LEU A 69 18.53 23.82 -33.77
CA LEU A 69 17.29 24.48 -33.43
C LEU A 69 16.76 24.06 -32.05
N SER A 70 16.86 22.78 -31.70
CA SER A 70 16.49 22.22 -30.39
C SER A 70 17.36 22.82 -29.29
N THR A 71 18.68 22.92 -29.51
CA THR A 71 19.62 23.57 -28.60
C THR A 71 19.26 25.03 -28.34
N LEU A 72 18.91 25.78 -29.40
CA LEU A 72 18.53 27.18 -29.28
C LEU A 72 17.15 27.36 -28.64
N LEU A 73 16.19 26.48 -28.95
CA LEU A 73 14.87 26.48 -28.32
C LEU A 73 14.97 26.15 -26.83
N LEU A 74 15.80 25.16 -26.46
CA LEU A 74 16.14 24.83 -25.08
C LEU A 74 16.75 26.04 -24.36
N TYR A 75 17.68 26.76 -24.99
CA TYR A 75 18.22 27.99 -24.39
C TYR A 75 17.14 29.06 -24.20
N ASP A 76 16.30 29.28 -25.22
CA ASP A 76 15.35 30.38 -25.22
C ASP A 76 14.17 30.19 -24.27
N LEU A 77 13.75 28.94 -24.06
CA LEU A 77 12.75 28.55 -23.07
C LEU A 77 13.33 28.58 -21.65
N ALA A 78 14.60 28.23 -21.43
CA ALA A 78 15.22 28.31 -20.12
C ALA A 78 15.50 29.77 -19.67
N HIS A 79 15.58 30.72 -20.60
CA HIS A 79 16.12 32.06 -20.35
C HIS A 79 15.31 32.94 -19.37
N LEU A 80 13.98 32.78 -19.26
CA LEU A 80 13.19 33.57 -18.30
C LEU A 80 13.33 33.07 -16.86
N ASP A 81 13.53 31.77 -16.71
CA ASP A 81 13.74 31.14 -15.41
C ASP A 81 15.17 31.27 -14.90
N ILE A 82 16.03 31.88 -15.71
CA ILE A 82 17.46 31.87 -15.51
C ILE A 82 17.85 32.99 -14.52
N ALA A 83 17.96 32.64 -13.25
CA ALA A 83 18.34 33.57 -12.19
C ALA A 83 19.85 33.88 -12.18
N SER A 84 20.26 34.86 -11.36
CA SER A 84 21.67 35.12 -11.05
C SER A 84 22.26 33.89 -10.33
N GLY A 85 23.07 33.10 -11.05
CA GLY A 85 23.63 31.83 -10.58
C GLY A 85 23.43 30.65 -11.54
N ASP A 86 22.40 30.72 -12.39
CA ASP A 86 22.12 29.67 -13.37
C ASP A 86 23.19 29.64 -14.46
N SER A 87 23.35 28.50 -15.15
CA SER A 87 24.31 28.37 -16.26
C SER A 87 23.77 27.55 -17.41
N PHE A 88 24.09 27.96 -18.64
CA PHE A 88 23.76 27.24 -19.86
C PHE A 88 25.01 27.15 -20.73
N LYS A 89 25.48 25.93 -21.01
CA LYS A 89 26.67 25.70 -21.83
C LYS A 89 26.42 24.63 -22.87
N VAL A 90 27.03 24.78 -24.04
CA VAL A 90 27.01 23.80 -25.13
C VAL A 90 28.42 23.25 -25.31
N ILE A 91 28.53 21.93 -25.31
CA ILE A 91 29.76 21.16 -25.49
C ILE A 91 29.64 20.46 -26.85
N PRO A 92 30.18 21.07 -27.92
CA PRO A 92 30.12 20.49 -29.25
C PRO A 92 31.08 19.31 -29.40
N PHE A 93 30.70 18.33 -30.22
CA PHE A 93 31.62 17.29 -30.67
C PHE A 93 32.80 17.90 -31.42
N HIS A 94 34.00 17.41 -31.13
CA HIS A 94 35.21 17.96 -31.69
C HIS A 94 35.76 17.06 -32.80
N LYS A 95 36.18 17.68 -33.92
CA LYS A 95 36.76 16.94 -35.06
C LYS A 95 38.03 16.15 -34.76
N ALA A 96 38.76 16.52 -33.72
CA ALA A 96 39.98 15.82 -33.32
C ALA A 96 39.72 14.75 -32.24
N TRP A 97 38.46 14.43 -31.94
CA TRP A 97 38.15 13.28 -31.09
C TRP A 97 38.56 12.01 -31.80
N ASN A 98 39.63 11.41 -31.31
CA ASN A 98 40.14 10.14 -31.78
C ASN A 98 40.24 9.20 -30.58
N TRP A 99 39.55 8.07 -30.67
CA TRP A 99 39.67 7.00 -29.70
C TRP A 99 40.26 5.76 -30.38
N SER A 100 41.59 5.65 -30.34
CA SER A 100 42.33 4.61 -31.07
C SER A 100 42.45 3.29 -30.32
N ASP A 101 42.36 3.30 -28.98
CA ASP A 101 42.53 2.11 -28.12
C ASP A 101 41.33 1.93 -27.15
N PRO A 102 40.47 0.91 -27.35
CA PRO A 102 39.32 0.64 -26.48
C PRO A 102 39.70 0.24 -25.04
N ALA A 103 40.96 -0.18 -24.81
CA ALA A 103 41.44 -0.50 -23.47
C ALA A 103 41.78 0.77 -22.65
N GLN A 104 41.89 1.93 -23.31
CA GLN A 104 42.16 3.20 -22.67
C GLN A 104 40.90 4.06 -22.61
N LYS A 105 40.83 4.95 -21.61
CA LYS A 105 39.75 5.94 -21.53
C LYS A 105 39.88 6.92 -22.71
N PRO A 106 38.77 7.30 -23.37
CA PRO A 106 38.80 8.32 -24.42
C PRO A 106 39.38 9.63 -23.92
N ASP A 107 40.09 10.37 -24.78
CA ASP A 107 40.55 11.72 -24.46
C ASP A 107 39.34 12.65 -24.31
N ILE A 108 39.36 13.49 -23.28
CA ILE A 108 38.33 14.47 -22.95
C ILE A 108 38.63 15.85 -23.55
N LYS A 109 39.59 15.97 -24.48
CA LYS A 109 39.86 17.23 -25.19
C LYS A 109 38.65 17.65 -26.02
N ASN A 110 37.82 18.51 -25.45
CA ASN A 110 36.67 19.07 -26.16
C ASN A 110 37.06 20.28 -27.01
N GLY A 111 36.20 20.59 -27.98
CA GLY A 111 36.19 21.91 -28.59
C GLY A 111 35.88 23.01 -27.58
N PRO A 112 35.96 24.28 -27.99
CA PRO A 112 35.62 25.39 -27.11
C PRO A 112 34.17 25.23 -26.63
N ILE A 113 33.98 25.17 -25.31
CA ILE A 113 32.66 25.17 -24.67
C ILE A 113 32.03 26.54 -24.93
N ILE A 114 30.81 26.54 -25.47
CA ILE A 114 30.08 27.78 -25.77
C ILE A 114 29.15 28.07 -24.59
N GLU A 115 29.48 29.10 -23.82
CA GLU A 115 28.70 29.53 -22.66
C GLU A 115 27.78 30.70 -22.99
N ALA A 116 26.52 30.62 -22.52
CA ALA A 116 25.60 31.72 -22.62
C ALA A 116 25.93 32.81 -21.59
N GLN A 117 26.35 33.97 -22.09
CA GLN A 117 26.72 35.12 -21.25
C GLN A 117 25.47 35.97 -20.95
N LYS A 118 24.83 35.71 -19.81
CA LYS A 118 23.53 36.29 -19.42
C LYS A 118 23.62 37.79 -19.11
N ASP A 119 24.67 38.21 -18.41
CA ASP A 119 24.80 39.59 -17.91
C ASP A 119 25.48 40.55 -18.90
N LYS A 120 25.73 40.11 -20.14
CA LYS A 120 26.39 40.94 -21.15
C LYS A 120 25.41 41.42 -22.21
N LEU A 121 25.47 42.72 -22.51
CA LEU A 121 24.72 43.32 -23.62
C LEU A 121 24.96 42.52 -24.92
N GLY A 122 23.88 42.08 -25.57
CA GLY A 122 23.94 41.26 -26.77
C GLY A 122 24.35 39.79 -26.55
N GLY A 123 24.40 39.31 -25.29
CA GLY A 123 24.81 37.95 -24.93
C GLY A 123 24.04 36.85 -25.67
N ARG A 124 22.70 36.98 -25.77
CA ARG A 124 21.88 36.07 -26.59
C ARG A 124 22.27 36.07 -28.06
N ALA A 125 22.42 37.24 -28.68
CA ALA A 125 22.73 37.33 -30.11
C ALA A 125 24.09 36.68 -30.43
N ARG A 126 25.10 36.90 -29.56
CA ARG A 126 26.41 36.23 -29.65
C ARG A 126 26.29 34.72 -29.47
N PHE A 127 25.53 34.27 -28.49
CA PHE A 127 25.29 32.85 -28.25
C PHE A 127 24.60 32.18 -29.45
N VAL A 128 23.49 32.74 -29.94
CA VAL A 128 22.79 32.26 -31.15
C VAL A 128 23.72 32.21 -32.35
N SER A 129 24.51 33.27 -32.56
CA SER A 129 25.49 33.31 -33.65
C SER A 129 26.56 32.23 -33.52
N ALA A 130 27.09 31.99 -32.32
CA ALA A 130 28.11 30.98 -32.04
C ALA A 130 27.57 29.56 -32.30
N ILE A 131 26.36 29.25 -31.82
CA ILE A 131 25.73 27.95 -32.04
C ILE A 131 25.44 27.73 -33.53
N LYS A 132 24.85 28.72 -34.22
CA LYS A 132 24.56 28.59 -35.67
C LYS A 132 25.82 28.38 -36.51
N ALA A 133 26.96 28.94 -36.09
CA ALA A 133 28.25 28.85 -36.78
C ALA A 133 28.97 27.49 -36.62
N LEU A 134 28.51 26.61 -35.73
CA LEU A 134 29.06 25.25 -35.60
C LEU A 134 28.97 24.49 -36.92
N LYS A 135 29.92 23.60 -37.22
CA LYS A 135 29.92 22.81 -38.46
C LYS A 135 29.83 21.33 -38.14
N TYR A 136 29.14 20.57 -38.99
CA TYR A 136 29.17 19.12 -38.96
C TYR A 136 30.47 18.63 -39.60
N GLU A 137 31.52 18.57 -38.78
CA GLU A 137 32.89 18.24 -39.18
C GLU A 137 33.54 17.20 -38.27
N ALA A 138 32.82 16.62 -37.30
CA ALA A 138 33.35 15.54 -36.50
C ALA A 138 33.36 14.23 -37.30
N GLU A 139 34.54 13.61 -37.42
CA GLU A 139 34.70 12.39 -38.22
C GLU A 139 34.08 11.16 -37.55
N CYS A 140 34.00 11.18 -36.21
CA CYS A 140 33.46 10.11 -35.38
C CYS A 140 32.36 10.60 -34.43
N THR A 141 31.38 9.75 -34.14
CA THR A 141 30.40 9.92 -33.06
C THR A 141 30.91 9.25 -31.78
N HIS A 142 31.30 10.04 -30.77
CA HIS A 142 31.68 9.56 -29.43
C HIS A 142 30.98 10.38 -28.34
N PHE A 143 30.14 9.75 -27.53
CA PHE A 143 29.40 10.37 -26.43
C PHE A 143 30.26 10.57 -25.17
N TYR A 144 31.19 9.66 -24.88
CA TYR A 144 31.92 9.66 -23.61
C TYR A 144 32.64 10.99 -23.33
N PRO A 145 33.45 11.57 -24.24
CA PRO A 145 34.17 12.82 -23.97
C PRO A 145 33.24 13.99 -23.61
N GLY A 146 32.14 14.13 -24.36
CA GLY A 146 31.15 15.19 -24.15
C GLY A 146 30.38 15.01 -22.85
N LEU A 147 29.94 13.78 -22.54
CA LEU A 147 29.24 13.47 -21.30
C LEU A 147 30.15 13.64 -20.07
N GLU A 148 31.40 13.18 -20.14
CA GLU A 148 32.37 13.33 -19.05
C GLU A 148 32.63 14.81 -18.74
N ALA A 149 32.79 15.62 -19.79
CA ALA A 149 32.98 17.06 -19.64
C ALA A 149 31.76 17.77 -19.07
N ALA A 150 30.56 17.39 -19.52
CA ALA A 150 29.30 17.93 -18.99
C ALA A 150 29.12 17.57 -17.51
N THR A 151 29.37 16.31 -17.15
CA THR A 151 29.28 15.83 -15.77
C THR A 151 30.29 16.54 -14.88
N LYS A 152 31.55 16.62 -15.29
CA LYS A 152 32.59 17.33 -14.52
C LYS A 152 32.25 18.80 -14.30
N ASP A 153 31.76 19.50 -15.32
CA ASP A 153 31.38 20.92 -15.19
C ASP A 153 30.16 21.14 -14.27
N LEU A 154 29.25 20.16 -14.17
CA LEU A 154 28.09 20.19 -13.27
C LEU A 154 28.38 19.71 -11.84
N GLU A 155 29.44 18.92 -11.65
CA GLU A 155 29.87 18.48 -10.31
C GLU A 155 30.31 19.65 -9.44
N ASP A 156 30.93 20.64 -10.07
CA ASP A 156 31.45 21.85 -9.44
C ASP A 156 30.35 22.88 -9.15
N SER A 157 29.14 22.69 -9.67
CA SER A 157 28.02 23.63 -9.51
C SER A 157 27.10 23.31 -8.34
N LYS A 158 27.46 22.42 -7.40
CA LYS A 158 26.53 21.89 -6.39
C LYS A 158 26.23 22.88 -5.26
N LYS A 159 25.00 23.39 -5.21
CA LYS A 159 24.26 23.71 -3.97
C LYS A 159 23.06 22.78 -3.83
N ASP A 160 22.61 22.56 -2.60
CA ASP A 160 21.48 21.65 -2.34
C ASP A 160 20.20 22.14 -3.03
N GLY A 161 19.56 21.23 -3.78
CA GLY A 161 18.34 21.47 -4.55
C GLY A 161 18.54 22.11 -5.94
N ASP A 162 19.76 22.44 -6.37
CA ASP A 162 20.00 22.94 -7.74
C ASP A 162 19.60 21.88 -8.79
N THR A 163 18.83 22.31 -9.80
CA THR A 163 18.47 21.47 -10.96
C THR A 163 19.64 21.37 -11.92
N ARG A 164 20.15 20.16 -12.13
CA ARG A 164 21.31 19.89 -12.99
C ARG A 164 20.95 18.88 -14.06
N ILE A 165 21.03 19.28 -15.32
CA ILE A 165 20.66 18.41 -16.45
C ILE A 165 21.70 18.45 -17.57
N ILE A 166 21.87 17.31 -18.21
CA ILE A 166 22.61 17.12 -19.44
C ILE A 166 21.61 16.73 -20.52
N VAL A 167 21.60 17.47 -21.63
CA VAL A 167 20.82 17.15 -22.82
C VAL A 167 21.78 16.75 -23.93
N LEU A 168 21.83 15.46 -24.25
CA LEU A 168 22.56 14.92 -25.39
C LEU A 168 21.70 15.03 -26.64
N VAL A 169 22.20 15.73 -27.66
CA VAL A 169 21.54 15.89 -28.95
C VAL A 169 22.38 15.15 -30.00
N THR A 170 21.85 14.10 -30.62
CA THR A 170 22.60 13.19 -31.52
C THR A 170 21.71 12.62 -32.62
N ASP A 171 22.28 11.93 -33.62
CA ASP A 171 21.56 11.15 -34.63
C ASP A 171 21.54 9.64 -34.40
N GLY A 172 22.16 9.13 -33.34
CA GLY A 172 22.25 7.69 -33.22
C GLY A 172 23.19 7.15 -32.17
N LEU A 173 24.03 6.24 -32.61
CA LEU A 173 24.93 5.47 -31.78
C LEU A 173 26.36 5.92 -32.03
N PRO A 174 27.28 5.62 -31.09
CA PRO A 174 28.68 5.84 -31.38
C PRO A 174 29.12 5.02 -32.59
N ASP A 175 30.07 5.56 -33.34
CA ASP A 175 30.62 4.86 -34.50
C ASP A 175 31.31 3.56 -34.07
N ASN A 176 31.06 2.49 -34.82
CA ASN A 176 31.55 1.16 -34.47
C ASN A 176 31.99 0.37 -35.72
N PRO A 177 33.29 0.35 -36.05
CA PRO A 177 34.39 1.20 -35.58
C PRO A 177 34.52 2.52 -36.36
N CYS A 178 35.03 3.58 -35.72
CA CYS A 178 35.50 4.77 -36.44
C CYS A 178 36.90 4.52 -37.05
N HIS A 179 37.07 4.80 -38.36
CA HIS A 179 38.31 4.59 -39.14
C HIS A 179 38.97 3.20 -39.05
N GLY A 180 38.22 2.14 -38.70
CA GLY A 180 38.74 0.77 -38.66
C GLY A 180 39.54 0.41 -37.38
N THR A 181 39.70 1.34 -36.44
CA THR A 181 40.18 1.07 -35.07
C THR A 181 39.02 0.72 -34.14
N LYS A 182 39.21 -0.23 -33.20
CA LYS A 182 38.13 -0.97 -32.51
C LYS A 182 37.56 -0.35 -31.20
N PRO A 183 37.14 0.92 -31.05
CA PRO A 183 36.11 1.17 -30.06
C PRO A 183 34.83 0.48 -30.51
N THR A 184 34.40 -0.50 -29.73
CA THR A 184 33.08 -1.09 -29.92
C THR A 184 32.06 -0.24 -29.18
N LEU A 185 30.83 -0.19 -29.71
CA LEU A 185 29.65 0.32 -29.02
C LEU A 185 29.61 -0.08 -27.53
N ASP A 186 30.01 -1.32 -27.24
CA ASP A 186 30.03 -1.90 -25.90
C ASP A 186 31.12 -1.31 -25.01
N ALA A 187 32.30 -0.99 -25.57
CA ALA A 187 33.38 -0.35 -24.83
C ALA A 187 32.96 1.05 -24.39
N GLU A 188 32.34 1.82 -25.29
CA GLU A 188 31.82 3.16 -24.97
C GLU A 188 30.75 3.10 -23.90
N LYS A 189 29.75 2.23 -24.09
CA LYS A 189 28.68 2.01 -23.13
C LYS A 189 29.23 1.66 -21.76
N ARG A 190 30.19 0.72 -21.70
CA ARG A 190 30.85 0.32 -20.46
C ARG A 190 31.50 1.49 -19.74
N TYR A 191 32.24 2.35 -20.44
CA TYR A 191 32.88 3.50 -19.80
C TYR A 191 31.86 4.53 -19.31
N ILE A 192 30.79 4.81 -20.07
CA ILE A 192 29.73 5.73 -19.62
C ILE A 192 29.04 5.17 -18.37
N GLU A 193 28.68 3.88 -18.38
CA GLU A 193 27.98 3.22 -17.27
C GLU A 193 28.85 3.03 -16.02
N GLN A 194 30.15 2.82 -16.18
CA GLN A 194 31.07 2.61 -15.05
C GLN A 194 31.63 3.91 -14.47
N ASP A 195 31.94 4.90 -15.31
CA ASP A 195 32.61 6.12 -14.87
C ASP A 195 31.64 7.30 -14.67
N ILE A 196 30.69 7.49 -15.59
CA ILE A 196 29.92 8.75 -15.68
C ILE A 196 28.58 8.62 -14.97
N VAL A 197 27.82 7.56 -15.25
CA VAL A 197 26.47 7.36 -14.68
C VAL A 197 26.46 7.35 -13.15
N PRO A 198 27.39 6.67 -12.44
CA PRO A 198 27.41 6.68 -10.98
C PRO A 198 27.63 8.09 -10.41
N ARG A 199 28.45 8.90 -11.09
CA ARG A 199 28.70 10.30 -10.72
C ARG A 199 27.45 11.15 -10.94
N MET A 200 26.80 11.02 -12.09
CA MET A 200 25.52 11.67 -12.37
C MET A 200 24.49 11.36 -11.28
N ILE A 201 24.34 10.08 -10.87
CA ILE A 201 23.41 9.68 -9.79
C ILE A 201 23.81 10.32 -8.46
N SER A 202 25.08 10.21 -8.05
CA SER A 202 25.56 10.76 -6.77
C SER A 202 25.41 12.28 -6.65
N LYS A 203 25.31 12.95 -7.80
CA LYS A 203 25.18 14.39 -7.94
C LYS A 203 23.81 14.79 -8.46
N GLU A 204 22.83 13.90 -8.54
CA GLU A 204 21.47 14.20 -8.99
C GLU A 204 21.42 14.93 -10.35
N ILE A 205 22.29 14.53 -11.29
CA ILE A 205 22.34 15.07 -12.65
C ILE A 205 21.44 14.21 -13.55
N GLY A 206 20.44 14.83 -14.17
CA GLY A 206 19.55 14.15 -15.12
C GLY A 206 20.11 14.09 -16.54
N LEU A 207 20.10 12.91 -17.18
CA LEU A 207 20.51 12.74 -18.58
C LEU A 207 19.30 12.60 -19.51
N TYR A 208 19.09 13.60 -20.35
CA TYR A 208 18.08 13.59 -21.41
C TYR A 208 18.75 13.40 -22.76
N VAL A 209 18.17 12.57 -23.62
CA VAL A 209 18.70 12.31 -24.96
C VAL A 209 17.62 12.68 -25.98
N LEU A 210 17.96 13.58 -26.90
CA LEU A 210 17.17 13.94 -28.08
C LEU A 210 17.88 13.39 -29.30
N ALA A 211 17.33 12.32 -29.87
CA ALA A 211 17.95 11.59 -30.96
C ALA A 211 17.18 11.78 -32.27
N PHE A 212 17.86 12.29 -33.30
CA PHE A 212 17.34 12.45 -34.66
C PHE A 212 17.78 11.28 -35.54
N GLY A 213 17.24 11.15 -36.75
CA GLY A 213 17.58 10.09 -37.69
C GLY A 213 17.08 8.67 -37.32
N PRO A 214 17.17 7.72 -38.27
CA PRO A 214 16.66 6.35 -38.12
C PRO A 214 17.63 5.40 -37.38
N SER A 215 18.86 5.85 -37.09
CA SER A 215 19.96 4.98 -36.63
C SER A 215 20.04 4.78 -35.12
N VAL A 216 19.07 5.31 -34.37
CA VAL A 216 19.04 5.28 -32.90
C VAL A 216 18.62 3.89 -32.41
N LYS A 217 19.42 3.25 -31.53
CA LYS A 217 18.99 2.05 -30.80
C LYS A 217 18.60 2.40 -29.36
N PRO A 218 17.32 2.25 -28.97
CA PRO A 218 16.85 2.62 -27.65
C PRO A 218 17.62 1.95 -26.50
N ASP A 219 18.04 0.71 -26.66
CA ASP A 219 18.67 -0.11 -25.61
C ASP A 219 20.06 0.40 -25.17
N PHE A 220 20.71 1.23 -26.01
CA PHE A 220 21.95 1.88 -25.63
C PHE A 220 21.67 2.93 -24.53
N PHE A 221 20.69 3.81 -24.73
CA PHE A 221 20.44 4.96 -23.83
C PHE A 221 19.48 4.66 -22.68
N ARG A 222 18.47 3.79 -22.89
CA ARG A 222 17.32 3.63 -21.97
C ARG A 222 17.73 3.34 -20.53
N GLN A 223 18.73 2.48 -20.33
CA GLN A 223 19.21 2.15 -18.99
C GLN A 223 19.82 3.38 -18.31
N MET A 224 20.69 4.12 -19.01
CA MET A 224 21.40 5.29 -18.48
C MET A 224 20.46 6.46 -18.17
N THR A 225 19.50 6.75 -19.06
CA THR A 225 18.53 7.83 -18.84
C THR A 225 17.57 7.49 -17.70
N THR A 226 17.15 6.24 -17.55
CA THR A 226 16.26 5.80 -16.46
C THR A 226 16.92 5.96 -15.09
N VAL A 227 18.15 5.47 -14.93
CA VAL A 227 18.84 5.50 -13.61
C VAL A 227 19.26 6.91 -13.18
N THR A 228 19.38 7.84 -14.13
CA THR A 228 19.67 9.26 -13.87
C THR A 228 18.41 10.12 -13.77
N ASN A 229 17.21 9.53 -13.74
CA ASN A 229 15.93 10.27 -13.74
C ASN A 229 15.73 11.19 -14.97
N GLY A 230 16.42 10.91 -16.06
CA GLY A 230 16.25 11.59 -17.35
C GLY A 230 15.29 10.86 -18.28
N ASP A 231 15.39 11.10 -19.59
CA ASP A 231 14.52 10.48 -20.60
C ASP A 231 15.19 10.35 -21.98
N LEU A 232 14.69 9.45 -22.83
CA LEU A 232 15.12 9.28 -24.22
C LEU A 232 13.96 9.62 -25.17
N LYS A 233 14.17 10.61 -26.04
CA LYS A 233 13.26 10.99 -27.11
C LYS A 233 13.89 10.70 -28.46
N ILE A 234 13.14 10.03 -29.33
CA ILE A 234 13.57 9.64 -30.67
C ILE A 234 12.62 10.29 -31.66
N ASP A 235 13.15 11.24 -32.43
CA ASP A 235 12.40 11.98 -33.45
C ASP A 235 13.18 11.94 -34.77
N PRO A 236 13.04 10.87 -35.57
CA PRO A 236 13.89 10.65 -36.74
C PRO A 236 13.89 11.81 -37.76
N ASN A 237 12.78 12.55 -37.83
CA ASN A 237 12.57 13.60 -38.83
C ASN A 237 12.55 15.02 -38.24
N GLY A 238 12.54 15.16 -36.91
CA GLY A 238 12.36 16.46 -36.25
C GLY A 238 10.92 16.98 -36.24
N ASP A 239 9.96 16.17 -36.68
CA ASP A 239 8.54 16.56 -36.81
C ASP A 239 7.87 16.69 -35.45
N LYS A 240 8.36 15.96 -34.44
CA LYS A 240 7.86 15.96 -33.06
C LYS A 240 8.68 16.84 -32.13
N LEU A 241 9.69 17.55 -32.63
CA LEU A 241 10.64 18.29 -31.81
C LEU A 241 9.96 19.15 -30.75
N LEU A 242 8.92 19.89 -31.12
CA LEU A 242 8.20 20.74 -30.18
C LEU A 242 7.54 19.93 -29.05
N GLU A 243 6.89 18.81 -29.36
CA GLU A 243 6.29 17.89 -28.38
C GLU A 243 7.35 17.35 -27.41
N GLU A 244 8.42 16.76 -27.96
CA GLU A 244 9.50 16.16 -27.18
C GLU A 244 10.22 17.17 -26.26
N MET A 245 10.37 18.40 -26.74
CA MET A 245 10.90 19.51 -25.95
C MET A 245 9.97 19.88 -24.79
N LEU A 246 8.65 19.99 -25.02
CA LEU A 246 7.71 20.30 -23.94
C LEU A 246 7.71 19.22 -22.85
N GLU A 247 7.83 17.94 -23.24
CA GLU A 247 7.92 16.85 -22.27
C GLU A 247 9.19 16.93 -21.43
N LEU A 248 10.33 17.24 -22.06
CA LEU A 248 11.60 17.48 -21.37
C LEU A 248 11.43 18.62 -20.36
N TYR A 249 10.80 19.73 -20.76
CA TYR A 249 10.55 20.89 -19.90
C TYR A 249 9.62 20.56 -18.74
N ALA A 250 8.54 19.83 -18.99
CA ALA A 250 7.61 19.42 -17.96
C ALA A 250 8.32 18.57 -16.88
N LYS A 251 9.17 17.62 -17.33
CA LYS A 251 9.88 16.69 -16.45
C LYS A 251 11.06 17.33 -15.71
N SER A 252 11.84 18.20 -16.37
CA SER A 252 13.10 18.72 -15.83
C SER A 252 12.99 20.10 -15.19
N LEU A 253 12.04 20.93 -15.66
CA LEU A 253 11.94 22.34 -15.28
C LEU A 253 10.61 22.67 -14.60
N GLY A 254 9.71 21.70 -14.47
CA GLY A 254 8.50 21.80 -13.66
C GLY A 254 7.40 22.63 -14.32
N TYR A 255 7.17 22.41 -15.61
CA TYR A 255 6.07 22.97 -16.40
C TYR A 255 4.96 21.92 -16.66
N GLU A 256 3.82 22.35 -17.20
CA GLU A 256 2.80 21.42 -17.71
C GLU A 256 3.23 20.79 -19.03
N ASN A 257 2.91 19.50 -19.18
CA ASN A 257 2.96 18.84 -20.48
C ASN A 257 1.62 19.03 -21.20
N VAL A 258 1.49 20.13 -21.94
CA VAL A 258 0.36 20.37 -22.85
C VAL A 258 0.82 20.04 -24.27
N PRO A 259 0.22 19.05 -24.95
CA PRO A 259 0.60 18.73 -26.33
C PRO A 259 0.45 19.93 -27.27
N PRO A 260 1.33 20.06 -28.28
CA PRO A 260 1.22 21.12 -29.28
C PRO A 260 -0.05 20.96 -30.13
N TYR A 261 -0.57 22.06 -30.63
CA TYR A 261 -1.69 22.10 -31.57
C TYR A 261 -1.19 22.28 -33.01
N PRO A 262 -1.73 21.54 -33.99
CA PRO A 262 -1.45 21.80 -35.40
C PRO A 262 -2.02 23.16 -35.83
N LEU A 263 -1.35 23.83 -36.77
CA LEU A 263 -1.84 25.04 -37.43
C LEU A 263 -2.76 24.68 -38.63
N PRO A 264 -3.76 25.53 -38.95
CA PRO A 264 -4.08 26.80 -38.30
C PRO A 264 -4.82 26.61 -36.97
N LYS A 265 -4.44 27.40 -35.97
CA LYS A 265 -5.09 27.48 -34.66
C LYS A 265 -5.43 28.95 -34.41
N THR A 266 -6.70 29.24 -34.13
CA THR A 266 -7.17 30.62 -33.93
C THR A 266 -7.36 31.00 -32.47
N ASP A 267 -7.34 30.01 -31.58
CA ASP A 267 -7.73 30.14 -30.18
C ASP A 267 -6.82 29.27 -29.30
N LEU A 268 -6.25 29.86 -28.25
CA LEU A 268 -5.42 29.18 -27.25
C LEU A 268 -5.97 29.48 -25.85
N GLU A 269 -6.22 28.43 -25.08
CA GLU A 269 -6.75 28.57 -23.72
C GLU A 269 -5.60 28.71 -22.71
N LEU A 270 -5.56 29.83 -22.00
CA LEU A 270 -4.70 30.04 -20.85
C LEU A 270 -5.55 29.86 -19.59
N THR A 271 -5.33 28.78 -18.83
CA THR A 271 -5.97 28.56 -17.53
C THR A 271 -5.01 29.02 -16.43
N GLN A 272 -5.50 29.74 -15.42
CA GLN A 272 -4.66 30.12 -14.29
C GLN A 272 -4.20 28.88 -13.50
N GLY A 273 -2.92 28.87 -13.11
CA GLY A 273 -2.58 28.54 -11.73
C GLY A 273 -2.92 29.78 -10.92
N ALA A 274 -3.62 29.64 -9.79
CA ALA A 274 -3.96 30.82 -9.01
C ALA A 274 -2.63 31.46 -8.57
N GLY A 275 -2.37 32.73 -8.92
CA GLY A 275 -1.17 33.46 -8.47
C GLY A 275 -0.61 34.49 -9.45
N GLN A 276 -0.24 35.66 -8.92
CA GLN A 276 0.61 36.64 -9.61
C GLN A 276 2.01 36.03 -9.78
N GLY A 277 2.50 35.91 -11.01
CA GLY A 277 3.91 35.59 -11.31
C GLY A 277 4.16 34.65 -12.49
N ASP A 278 3.13 34.07 -13.12
CA ASP A 278 3.32 32.90 -13.99
C ASP A 278 3.42 33.29 -15.48
N ASP A 279 4.66 33.46 -15.96
CA ASP A 279 4.94 33.68 -17.37
C ASP A 279 4.61 32.42 -18.20
N THR A 280 3.89 32.61 -19.31
CA THR A 280 3.56 31.54 -20.26
C THR A 280 4.30 31.76 -21.58
N ALA A 281 4.99 30.74 -22.08
CA ALA A 281 5.64 30.76 -23.38
C ALA A 281 4.67 30.25 -24.45
N VAL A 282 4.47 31.05 -25.49
CA VAL A 282 3.81 30.64 -26.74
C VAL A 282 4.91 30.33 -27.74
N VAL A 283 5.00 29.06 -28.14
CA VAL A 283 6.00 28.59 -29.11
C VAL A 283 5.30 28.20 -30.39
N VAL A 284 5.62 28.88 -31.49
CA VAL A 284 5.19 28.49 -32.83
C VAL A 284 6.38 27.86 -33.53
N PHE A 285 6.23 26.60 -33.92
CA PHE A 285 7.23 25.83 -34.60
C PHE A 285 6.78 25.50 -36.02
N ASN A 286 7.62 25.77 -37.00
CA ASN A 286 7.38 25.46 -38.40
C ASN A 286 8.42 24.42 -38.86
N PRO A 287 8.02 23.13 -38.99
CA PRO A 287 8.92 22.07 -39.43
C PRO A 287 9.27 22.25 -40.92
N LYS A 288 10.56 22.09 -41.24
CA LYS A 288 11.21 22.08 -42.58
C LYS A 288 10.31 22.47 -43.78
N THR A 289 10.23 23.77 -44.13
CA THR A 289 9.32 24.24 -45.20
C THR A 289 9.97 24.78 -46.47
N SER A 290 11.13 25.47 -46.39
CA SER A 290 11.63 26.28 -47.52
C SER A 290 13.11 26.68 -47.37
N ILE A 291 13.71 27.16 -48.45
CA ILE A 291 15.02 27.82 -48.49
C ILE A 291 14.81 29.31 -48.85
N PRO A 292 15.15 30.26 -47.96
CA PRO A 292 15.50 30.07 -46.55
C PRO A 292 14.29 29.58 -45.74
N ALA A 293 14.54 29.07 -44.52
CA ALA A 293 13.48 28.63 -43.62
C ALA A 293 12.51 29.78 -43.33
N GLN A 294 11.22 29.53 -43.50
CA GLN A 294 10.20 30.53 -43.24
C GLN A 294 9.97 30.67 -41.74
N ILE A 295 10.37 31.81 -41.18
CA ILE A 295 10.16 32.15 -39.78
C ILE A 295 8.66 32.34 -39.52
N PRO A 296 8.04 31.58 -38.61
CA PRO A 296 6.65 31.82 -38.24
C PRO A 296 6.51 33.19 -37.56
N THR A 297 5.38 33.86 -37.74
CA THR A 297 5.09 35.16 -37.15
C THR A 297 3.78 35.07 -36.39
N ILE A 298 3.79 35.54 -35.14
CA ILE A 298 2.58 35.78 -34.36
C ILE A 298 2.18 37.22 -34.66
N ASN A 299 1.17 37.40 -35.51
CA ASN A 299 0.70 38.73 -35.92
C ASN A 299 -0.15 39.38 -34.83
N ASN A 300 -0.95 38.56 -34.13
CA ASN A 300 -1.80 39.00 -33.06
C ASN A 300 -1.91 37.92 -31.97
N PHE A 301 -1.91 38.33 -30.70
CA PHE A 301 -2.18 37.48 -29.54
C PHE A 301 -2.95 38.30 -28.50
N THR A 302 -4.28 38.21 -28.53
CA THR A 302 -5.17 39.07 -27.74
C THR A 302 -6.11 38.27 -26.86
N PRO A 303 -6.34 38.68 -25.59
CA PRO A 303 -7.32 38.04 -24.72
C PRO A 303 -8.77 38.30 -25.19
N ALA A 304 -9.73 37.56 -24.64
CA ALA A 304 -11.15 37.73 -24.94
C ALA A 304 -11.68 39.17 -24.62
N PRO A 305 -12.74 39.66 -25.29
CA PRO A 305 -13.18 41.07 -25.24
C PRO A 305 -13.55 41.65 -23.86
N ASN A 306 -13.69 40.80 -22.84
CA ASN A 306 -14.08 41.17 -21.48
C ASN A 306 -13.02 40.82 -20.42
N ALA A 307 -11.86 40.29 -20.84
CA ALA A 307 -10.73 40.17 -19.93
C ALA A 307 -10.28 41.58 -19.54
N PRO A 308 -9.97 41.87 -18.26
CA PRO A 308 -9.30 43.11 -17.90
C PRO A 308 -8.09 43.21 -18.81
N VAL A 309 -7.99 44.28 -19.60
CA VAL A 309 -6.83 44.50 -20.46
C VAL A 309 -5.64 44.39 -19.53
N PRO A 310 -4.74 43.41 -19.69
CA PRO A 310 -3.48 43.47 -18.97
C PRO A 310 -2.93 44.83 -19.35
N SER A 311 -2.81 45.74 -18.38
CA SER A 311 -2.05 46.95 -18.63
C SER A 311 -0.69 46.43 -19.07
N LEU A 312 -0.40 46.54 -20.37
CA LEU A 312 0.94 46.57 -20.89
C LEU A 312 1.55 47.79 -20.19
N HIS A 313 2.00 47.60 -18.94
CA HIS A 313 2.54 48.67 -18.13
C HIS A 313 3.81 49.12 -18.85
N HIS A 314 3.64 50.18 -19.61
CA HIS A 314 4.68 50.84 -20.39
C HIS A 314 5.72 51.54 -19.51
N ASN A 315 5.64 51.45 -18.17
CA ASN A 315 6.53 52.18 -17.28
C ASN A 315 6.79 51.39 -15.99
N ALA A 316 7.99 50.83 -15.86
CA ALA A 316 8.92 51.06 -14.74
C ALA A 316 10.04 49.99 -14.69
N TYR A 317 10.75 49.75 -15.80
CA TYR A 317 12.21 49.60 -15.83
C TYR A 317 12.61 49.64 -17.31
N GLN A 318 13.13 50.80 -17.74
CA GLN A 318 13.71 50.99 -19.07
C GLN A 318 14.98 50.13 -19.21
N SER A 319 14.81 48.88 -19.64
CA SER A 319 15.80 48.19 -20.45
C SER A 319 15.07 47.27 -21.43
N GLU A 320 14.96 47.67 -22.70
CA GLU A 320 14.84 46.80 -23.90
C GLU A 320 13.94 45.53 -23.87
N ILE A 321 12.89 45.45 -23.03
CA ILE A 321 12.03 44.25 -22.93
C ILE A 321 10.57 44.66 -23.20
N ALA A 322 10.24 44.91 -24.47
CA ALA A 322 8.95 44.44 -24.99
C ALA A 322 8.92 42.90 -24.83
N PRO A 323 7.78 42.17 -24.91
CA PRO A 323 7.86 40.70 -25.02
C PRO A 323 8.75 40.39 -26.23
N VAL A 324 10.02 40.03 -25.97
CA VAL A 324 11.02 39.90 -27.03
C VAL A 324 10.66 38.63 -27.75
N VAL A 325 9.82 38.76 -28.78
CA VAL A 325 9.46 37.66 -29.66
C VAL A 325 10.76 37.16 -30.27
N LYS A 326 11.21 36.01 -29.78
CA LYS A 326 12.46 35.38 -30.18
C LYS A 326 12.20 34.59 -31.45
N LYS A 327 12.90 34.94 -32.51
CA LYS A 327 12.75 34.30 -33.81
C LYS A 327 14.06 33.64 -34.19
N VAL A 328 14.02 32.37 -34.54
CA VAL A 328 15.19 31.63 -35.00
C VAL A 328 14.78 30.78 -36.20
N ALA A 329 15.43 31.04 -37.34
CA ALA A 329 15.43 30.14 -38.49
C ALA A 329 16.82 29.52 -38.60
N ASN A 330 16.86 28.23 -38.96
CA ASN A 330 18.10 27.55 -39.27
C ASN A 330 17.98 26.82 -40.61
N SER A 331 18.54 27.42 -41.66
CA SER A 331 18.76 26.80 -42.97
C SER A 331 20.25 26.80 -43.22
N ARG A 332 20.87 25.62 -43.44
CA ARG A 332 22.31 25.50 -43.66
C ARG A 332 22.61 25.25 -45.12
N ASP A 333 23.67 25.88 -45.62
CA ASP A 333 24.24 25.61 -46.95
C ASP A 333 23.25 25.64 -48.15
N GLY A 334 22.11 26.33 -48.02
CA GLY A 334 21.06 26.37 -49.04
C GLY A 334 20.01 25.26 -48.91
N GLU A 335 19.91 24.59 -47.76
CA GLU A 335 18.95 23.52 -47.45
C GLU A 335 17.67 24.05 -46.79
N PRO A 336 16.51 23.39 -47.02
CA PRO A 336 15.29 23.75 -46.34
C PRO A 336 15.46 23.57 -44.84
N GLY A 337 15.17 24.63 -44.09
CA GLY A 337 15.38 24.66 -42.66
C GLY A 337 14.08 24.71 -41.87
N ALA A 338 14.17 24.41 -40.58
CA ALA A 338 13.09 24.67 -39.63
C ALA A 338 13.25 26.04 -38.98
N ALA A 339 12.14 26.53 -38.42
CA ALA A 339 12.15 27.79 -37.70
C ALA A 339 11.14 27.76 -36.55
N TYR A 340 11.43 28.54 -35.51
CA TYR A 340 10.46 28.82 -34.46
C TYR A 340 10.38 30.31 -34.15
N THR A 341 9.25 30.65 -33.57
CA THR A 341 9.00 31.93 -32.93
C THR A 341 8.45 31.67 -31.54
N LEU A 342 9.06 32.31 -30.55
CA LEU A 342 8.72 32.14 -29.14
C LEU A 342 8.42 33.52 -28.56
N GLY A 343 7.23 33.67 -27.98
CA GLY A 343 6.82 34.87 -27.26
C GLY A 343 6.46 34.51 -25.82
N TRP A 344 6.89 35.33 -24.87
CA TRP A 344 6.47 35.18 -23.49
C TRP A 344 5.35 36.15 -23.17
N VAL A 345 4.33 35.64 -22.50
CA VAL A 345 3.19 36.39 -22.01
C VAL A 345 3.33 36.43 -20.50
N GLN A 346 3.67 37.60 -19.98
CA GLN A 346 3.84 37.76 -18.54
C GLN A 346 2.48 37.86 -17.87
N ASN A 347 2.24 37.03 -16.84
CA ASN A 347 1.01 37.05 -16.05
C ASN A 347 -0.28 37.07 -16.90
N PRO A 348 -0.51 36.07 -17.77
CA PRO A 348 -1.71 36.06 -18.61
C PRO A 348 -2.97 35.95 -17.76
N TRP A 349 -4.00 36.71 -18.12
CA TRP A 349 -5.36 36.51 -17.60
C TRP A 349 -5.91 35.15 -18.05
N PRO A 350 -6.71 34.45 -17.21
CA PRO A 350 -7.35 33.22 -17.64
C PRO A 350 -8.38 33.49 -18.74
N GLY A 351 -8.43 32.61 -19.75
CA GLY A 351 -9.42 32.66 -20.82
C GLY A 351 -8.87 32.22 -22.17
N ILE A 352 -9.69 32.39 -23.20
CA ILE A 352 -9.36 32.06 -24.59
C ILE A 352 -8.69 33.27 -25.23
N TYR A 353 -7.46 33.07 -25.73
CA TYR A 353 -6.68 34.06 -26.47
C TYR A 353 -6.83 33.81 -27.95
N LYS A 354 -7.22 34.85 -28.68
CA LYS A 354 -7.21 34.86 -30.14
C LYS A 354 -5.77 34.96 -30.61
N ILE A 355 -5.37 34.04 -31.47
CA ILE A 355 -4.02 34.02 -32.05
C ILE A 355 -4.10 34.05 -33.58
N ASP A 356 -3.31 34.92 -34.20
CA ASP A 356 -3.12 34.98 -35.65
C ASP A 356 -1.66 34.65 -35.96
N ILE A 357 -1.46 33.57 -36.73
CA ILE A 357 -0.14 32.98 -37.02
C ILE A 357 0.03 32.82 -38.54
N SER A 358 1.20 33.20 -39.04
CA SER A 358 1.66 32.90 -40.40
C SER A 358 3.02 32.20 -40.35
N PRO A 359 3.26 31.07 -41.05
CA PRO A 359 2.37 30.40 -42.02
C PRO A 359 1.27 29.58 -41.35
N THR A 360 0.31 29.09 -42.15
CA THR A 360 -0.80 28.24 -41.70
C THR A 360 -0.42 26.77 -41.48
N ARG A 361 0.85 26.40 -41.71
CA ARG A 361 1.40 25.07 -41.46
C ARG A 361 2.39 25.12 -40.30
N GLY A 362 2.46 24.04 -39.53
CA GLY A 362 3.32 23.91 -38.35
C GLY A 362 2.52 23.61 -37.09
N MET A 363 3.10 23.93 -35.95
CA MET A 363 2.54 23.68 -34.63
C MET A 363 2.64 24.90 -33.74
N VAL A 364 1.73 25.02 -32.78
CA VAL A 364 1.78 26.01 -31.70
C VAL A 364 1.60 25.31 -30.36
N ALA A 365 2.44 25.65 -29.38
CA ALA A 365 2.37 25.12 -28.03
C ALA A 365 2.35 26.22 -26.98
N LEU A 366 1.84 25.84 -25.82
CA LEU A 366 1.85 26.64 -24.60
C LEU A 366 2.74 25.93 -23.59
N LEU A 367 3.83 26.58 -23.20
CA LEU A 367 4.60 26.17 -22.05
C LEU A 367 4.17 27.06 -20.87
N ARG A 368 3.38 26.47 -19.97
CA ARG A 368 2.86 27.17 -18.79
C ARG A 368 3.13 26.36 -17.52
N PRO A 369 3.20 27.01 -16.36
CA PRO A 369 3.50 26.29 -15.13
C PRO A 369 2.38 25.35 -14.67
N PRO A 370 2.69 24.35 -13.82
CA PRO A 370 1.72 23.37 -13.33
C PRO A 370 0.61 24.05 -12.56
N THR A 371 -0.61 23.88 -13.07
CA THR A 371 -1.84 24.24 -12.38
C THR A 371 -2.18 23.13 -11.41
N ALA A 372 -2.08 23.44 -10.12
CA ALA A 372 -2.58 22.55 -9.09
C ALA A 372 -4.08 22.80 -8.89
N LYS A 373 -4.79 21.75 -8.50
CA LYS A 373 -6.14 21.80 -7.96
C LYS A 373 -6.03 21.51 -6.47
N ILE A 374 -6.71 22.30 -5.65
CA ILE A 374 -6.88 22.05 -4.22
C ILE A 374 -8.36 21.73 -3.97
N GLU A 375 -8.63 20.63 -3.28
CA GLU A 375 -9.98 20.18 -2.93
C GLU A 375 -10.05 19.78 -1.46
N PHE A 376 -11.25 19.80 -0.87
CA PHE A 376 -11.47 19.17 0.42
C PHE A 376 -11.69 17.67 0.24
N VAL A 377 -11.10 16.87 1.13
CA VAL A 377 -11.32 15.44 1.22
C VAL A 377 -11.63 15.04 2.65
N ASN A 378 -12.50 14.04 2.81
CA ASN A 378 -12.72 13.41 4.11
C ASN A 378 -11.50 12.56 4.47
N LEU A 379 -11.08 12.62 5.74
CA LEU A 379 -9.99 11.79 6.23
C LEU A 379 -10.48 10.33 6.43
N PRO A 380 -9.62 9.30 6.29
CA PRO A 380 -10.05 7.89 6.26
C PRO A 380 -10.80 7.39 7.51
N ASP A 381 -10.62 8.06 8.66
CA ASP A 381 -11.29 7.73 9.92
C ASP A 381 -12.64 8.43 10.09
N THR A 382 -13.05 9.31 9.16
CA THR A 382 -14.36 9.97 9.18
C THR A 382 -15.29 9.25 8.20
N LYS A 383 -16.39 8.69 8.73
CA LYS A 383 -17.38 7.96 7.91
C LYS A 383 -17.92 8.90 6.81
N LYS A 384 -18.40 8.30 5.70
CA LYS A 384 -18.76 8.95 4.41
C LYS A 384 -19.88 9.99 4.49
N THR A 385 -19.70 11.08 5.22
CA THR A 385 -20.63 12.21 5.23
C THR A 385 -20.34 13.07 3.99
N PRO A 386 -21.36 13.47 3.20
CA PRO A 386 -21.18 14.41 2.10
C PRO A 386 -20.55 15.71 2.61
N LEU A 387 -19.88 16.45 1.71
CA LEU A 387 -19.13 17.70 1.93
C LEU A 387 -19.96 18.90 2.47
N ASN A 388 -21.03 18.67 3.24
CA ASN A 388 -21.67 19.70 4.05
C ASN A 388 -20.87 19.79 5.35
N VAL A 389 -19.99 20.78 5.43
CA VAL A 389 -19.04 20.92 6.53
C VAL A 389 -19.75 21.54 7.73
N GLU A 390 -20.57 20.74 8.40
CA GLU A 390 -21.01 20.99 9.77
C GLU A 390 -19.91 20.44 10.69
N VAL A 391 -19.39 21.23 11.63
CA VAL A 391 -18.30 20.81 12.55
C VAL A 391 -18.61 21.20 13.98
N MET A 392 -18.06 20.46 14.94
CA MET A 392 -18.19 20.77 16.37
C MET A 392 -17.03 21.66 16.83
N ALA A 393 -17.32 22.70 17.61
CA ALA A 393 -16.29 23.50 18.25
C ALA A 393 -15.41 22.64 19.18
N ARG A 394 -14.12 22.96 19.28
CA ARG A 394 -13.11 22.22 20.06
C ARG A 394 -12.94 20.75 19.66
N SER A 395 -13.31 20.42 18.42
CA SER A 395 -13.08 19.12 17.79
C SER A 395 -12.13 19.28 16.62
N PRO A 396 -11.19 18.33 16.41
CA PRO A 396 -10.40 18.27 15.19
C PRO A 396 -11.29 18.24 13.95
N LEU A 397 -10.88 18.93 12.90
CA LEU A 397 -11.63 18.96 11.64
C LEU A 397 -11.62 17.58 10.97
N PRO A 398 -12.78 17.07 10.51
CA PRO A 398 -12.86 15.77 9.84
C PRO A 398 -12.34 15.78 8.39
N LEU A 399 -11.64 16.85 7.99
CA LEU A 399 -11.29 17.20 6.62
C LEU A 399 -9.78 17.37 6.44
N GLY A 400 -9.32 17.13 5.22
CA GLY A 400 -8.00 17.51 4.73
C GLY A 400 -8.07 18.24 3.39
N PHE A 401 -6.94 18.80 2.98
CA PHE A 401 -6.75 19.32 1.62
C PHE A 401 -6.13 18.25 0.73
N LEU A 402 -6.74 17.95 -0.41
CA LEU A 402 -6.10 17.21 -1.50
C LEU A 402 -5.53 18.20 -2.50
N VAL A 403 -4.22 18.14 -2.74
CA VAL A 403 -3.55 18.92 -3.77
C VAL A 403 -3.13 17.99 -4.90
N SER A 404 -3.58 18.30 -6.11
CA SER A 404 -3.38 17.47 -7.30
C SER A 404 -3.02 18.32 -8.52
N ASN A 405 -2.52 17.72 -9.59
CA ASN A 405 -2.50 18.43 -10.89
C ASN A 405 -3.92 18.47 -11.48
N GLN A 406 -4.25 19.44 -12.33
CA GLN A 406 -5.58 19.52 -12.99
C GLN A 406 -6.01 18.21 -13.70
N GLY A 407 -5.05 17.45 -14.25
CA GLY A 407 -5.29 16.13 -14.88
C GLY A 407 -5.29 14.93 -13.92
N GLY A 408 -5.20 15.17 -12.62
CA GLY A 408 -4.91 14.14 -11.61
C GLY A 408 -3.41 13.88 -11.42
N GLY A 409 -3.07 13.16 -10.35
CA GLY A 409 -1.68 12.84 -10.00
C GLY A 409 -1.01 13.82 -9.03
N ASN A 410 0.22 13.49 -8.65
CA ASN A 410 0.99 14.20 -7.62
C ASN A 410 1.66 15.48 -8.18
N PRO A 411 1.43 16.67 -7.60
CA PRO A 411 2.05 17.93 -8.04
C PRO A 411 3.53 18.09 -7.66
N GLY A 412 4.11 17.13 -6.94
CA GLY A 412 5.52 17.08 -6.55
C GLY A 412 5.71 16.85 -5.05
N LYS A 413 6.96 16.59 -4.62
CA LYS A 413 7.30 16.28 -3.23
C LYS A 413 7.39 17.50 -2.30
N GLU A 414 7.41 18.72 -2.84
CA GLU A 414 7.71 19.97 -2.11
C GLU A 414 6.48 20.87 -1.94
N ILE A 415 5.30 20.27 -1.88
CA ILE A 415 4.05 21.00 -1.73
C ILE A 415 3.84 21.34 -0.25
N THR A 416 3.59 22.61 0.05
CA THR A 416 3.21 23.09 1.37
C THR A 416 1.83 23.73 1.30
N ILE A 417 0.99 23.47 2.28
CA ILE A 417 -0.31 24.15 2.41
C ILE A 417 -0.24 25.10 3.59
N GLN A 418 -0.58 26.35 3.32
CA GLN A 418 -0.88 27.34 4.34
C GLN A 418 -2.38 27.49 4.46
N TYR A 419 -2.95 27.53 5.66
CA TYR A 419 -4.39 27.68 5.85
C TYR A 419 -4.72 28.56 7.03
N LYS A 420 -5.94 29.10 7.04
CA LYS A 420 -6.48 29.86 8.18
C LYS A 420 -7.95 29.49 8.40
N LEU A 421 -8.37 29.60 9.65
CA LEU A 421 -9.76 29.42 10.06
C LEU A 421 -10.31 30.77 10.49
N THR A 422 -11.35 31.27 9.84
CA THR A 422 -11.91 32.58 10.14
C THR A 422 -13.39 32.48 10.51
N SER A 423 -13.89 33.46 11.24
CA SER A 423 -15.31 33.67 11.51
C SER A 423 -15.52 35.11 11.94
N ASP A 424 -16.59 35.74 11.46
CA ASP A 424 -16.94 37.11 11.82
C ASP A 424 -17.39 37.23 13.30
N GLU A 425 -17.83 36.12 13.91
CA GLU A 425 -18.48 36.14 15.23
C GLU A 425 -17.55 35.87 16.43
N ILE A 426 -16.33 35.35 16.20
CA ILE A 426 -15.37 34.99 17.26
C ILE A 426 -14.28 36.06 17.42
N GLY A 427 -14.32 37.12 16.61
CA GLY A 427 -13.20 38.06 16.45
C GLY A 427 -11.99 37.38 15.77
N LYS A 428 -10.93 38.15 15.47
CA LYS A 428 -9.73 37.70 14.73
C LYS A 428 -8.85 36.66 15.47
N THR A 429 -9.42 35.79 16.27
CA THR A 429 -8.68 34.87 17.16
C THR A 429 -7.91 33.78 16.41
N ASN A 430 -8.32 33.43 15.17
CA ASN A 430 -7.66 32.42 14.33
C ASN A 430 -7.17 32.91 12.95
N ASP A 431 -6.98 34.23 12.78
CA ASP A 431 -6.40 34.84 11.55
C ASP A 431 -4.93 34.46 11.28
N ARG A 432 -4.35 33.56 12.08
CA ARG A 432 -2.97 33.09 11.89
C ARG A 432 -2.93 32.08 10.77
N THR A 433 -2.07 32.35 9.79
CA THR A 433 -1.70 31.36 8.77
C THR A 433 -0.97 30.19 9.43
N LEU A 434 -1.50 28.99 9.26
CA LEU A 434 -0.99 27.73 9.78
C LEU A 434 -0.48 26.86 8.63
N ASN A 435 0.49 25.99 8.90
CA ASN A 435 0.98 25.04 7.91
C ASN A 435 0.30 23.69 8.12
N ALA A 436 -0.38 23.17 7.10
CA ALA A 436 -0.93 21.82 7.15
C ALA A 436 0.20 20.79 7.00
N GLN A 437 0.04 19.64 7.65
CA GLN A 437 1.04 18.57 7.58
C GLN A 437 0.63 17.54 6.52
N PRO A 438 1.58 17.02 5.72
CA PRO A 438 1.30 15.92 4.82
C PRO A 438 0.87 14.70 5.64
N SER A 439 -0.22 14.05 5.24
CA SER A 439 -0.72 12.89 5.99
C SER A 439 0.23 11.70 5.85
N SER A 440 0.81 11.25 6.97
CA SER A 440 1.64 10.04 7.03
C SER A 440 0.84 8.73 7.02
N THR A 441 -0.48 8.82 7.24
CA THR A 441 -1.33 7.68 7.61
C THR A 441 -2.21 7.18 6.46
N ILE A 442 -2.13 7.80 5.28
CA ILE A 442 -2.94 7.41 4.11
C ILE A 442 -2.16 6.42 3.24
N LEU A 443 -2.54 5.15 3.30
CA LEU A 443 -2.21 4.10 2.32
C LEU A 443 -3.46 3.83 1.46
N PRO A 444 -3.40 3.76 0.11
CA PRO A 444 -2.30 4.10 -0.79
C PRO A 444 -2.33 5.61 -1.14
N PRO A 445 -1.31 6.15 -1.84
CA PRO A 445 -1.44 7.43 -2.52
C PRO A 445 -2.73 7.39 -3.32
N THR A 446 -3.68 8.28 -3.02
CA THR A 446 -4.82 8.48 -3.90
C THR A 446 -4.23 8.73 -5.30
N PRO A 447 -4.70 8.03 -6.36
CA PRO A 447 -4.23 8.28 -7.73
C PRO A 447 -4.30 9.76 -8.16
N GLY A 448 -4.99 10.58 -7.37
CA GLY A 448 -5.25 11.99 -7.60
C GLY A 448 -4.51 12.99 -6.71
N GLY A 449 -3.40 12.74 -5.99
CA GLY A 449 -2.62 13.84 -5.37
C GLY A 449 -2.02 13.59 -3.97
N VAL A 450 -1.64 14.67 -3.26
CA VAL A 450 -1.11 14.68 -1.89
C VAL A 450 -2.18 15.21 -0.92
N VAL A 451 -2.43 14.49 0.17
CA VAL A 451 -3.42 14.89 1.19
C VAL A 451 -2.73 15.51 2.41
N PHE A 452 -3.23 16.66 2.85
CA PHE A 452 -2.77 17.40 4.01
C PHE A 452 -3.87 17.42 5.08
N THR A 453 -3.51 17.08 6.32
CA THR A 453 -4.45 17.08 7.46
C THR A 453 -4.52 18.45 8.12
N LEU A 454 -5.72 18.82 8.60
CA LEU A 454 -5.98 20.07 9.31
C LEU A 454 -6.09 19.83 10.82
N PRO A 455 -5.01 19.95 11.61
CA PRO A 455 -5.05 19.69 13.05
C PRO A 455 -5.77 20.77 13.86
N SER A 456 -6.27 21.83 13.22
CA SER A 456 -6.91 22.95 13.90
C SER A 456 -8.35 22.68 14.27
N GLU A 457 -8.79 23.38 15.31
CA GLU A 457 -10.15 23.32 15.84
C GLU A 457 -10.76 24.72 15.74
N PHE A 458 -12.07 24.77 15.50
CA PHE A 458 -12.81 26.02 15.69
C PHE A 458 -13.08 26.25 17.18
N PRO A 459 -12.87 27.46 17.73
CA PRO A 459 -13.15 27.74 19.12
C PRO A 459 -14.67 27.88 19.36
N GLU A 460 -15.11 27.79 20.62
CA GLU A 460 -16.49 28.14 20.95
C GLU A 460 -16.73 29.65 20.84
N LYS A 461 -17.99 30.03 20.61
CA LYS A 461 -18.40 31.44 20.56
C LYS A 461 -18.28 32.07 21.96
N PRO A 462 -17.46 33.13 22.17
CA PRO A 462 -17.12 33.61 23.51
C PRO A 462 -18.31 34.10 24.35
N ASN A 463 -19.27 34.77 23.71
CA ASN A 463 -20.38 35.42 24.40
C ASN A 463 -21.68 34.60 24.38
N ASN A 464 -21.79 33.58 23.52
CA ASN A 464 -22.98 32.73 23.36
C ASN A 464 -22.53 31.31 22.94
N PRO A 465 -21.88 30.55 23.83
CA PRO A 465 -21.26 29.26 23.49
C PRO A 465 -22.28 28.19 23.08
N ASP A 466 -23.56 28.39 23.37
CA ASP A 466 -24.70 27.55 23.02
C ASP A 466 -25.22 27.74 21.59
N ARG A 467 -24.74 28.76 20.86
CA ARG A 467 -25.21 29.08 19.51
C ARG A 467 -24.26 28.63 18.42
N THR A 468 -24.85 28.15 17.32
CA THR A 468 -24.14 27.91 16.06
C THR A 468 -23.69 29.21 15.41
N TYR A 469 -22.61 29.16 14.63
CA TYR A 469 -22.13 30.30 13.85
C TYR A 469 -21.44 29.85 12.55
N ASP A 470 -21.28 30.78 11.61
CA ASP A 470 -20.58 30.53 10.35
C ASP A 470 -19.08 30.80 10.47
N GLY A 471 -18.28 29.82 10.05
CA GLY A 471 -16.84 29.89 9.90
C GLY A 471 -16.41 29.66 8.45
N PHE A 472 -15.13 29.89 8.17
CA PHE A 472 -14.53 29.64 6.87
C PHE A 472 -13.19 28.93 7.04
N ILE A 473 -12.93 28.00 6.14
CA ILE A 473 -11.61 27.39 5.96
C ILE A 473 -11.04 27.95 4.66
N GLU A 474 -9.91 28.65 4.75
CA GLU A 474 -9.16 29.11 3.58
C GLU A 474 -7.81 28.40 3.53
N GLY A 475 -7.46 27.80 2.40
CA GLY A 475 -6.21 27.09 2.18
C GLY A 475 -5.52 27.52 0.90
N ASP A 476 -4.23 27.76 0.99
CA ASP A 476 -3.31 28.18 -0.07
C ASP A 476 -2.22 27.12 -0.25
N ALA A 477 -2.14 26.54 -1.44
CA ALA A 477 -1.12 25.59 -1.84
C ALA A 477 0.09 26.29 -2.44
N TYR A 478 1.29 25.87 -2.04
CA TYR A 478 2.56 26.38 -2.54
C TYR A 478 3.51 25.24 -2.92
N LYS A 479 4.43 25.50 -3.86
CA LYS A 479 5.63 24.71 -4.12
C LYS A 479 6.85 25.59 -3.87
N GLY A 480 7.58 25.38 -2.78
CA GLY A 480 8.51 26.39 -2.28
C GLY A 480 7.78 27.70 -1.98
N LYS A 481 8.18 28.81 -2.61
CA LYS A 481 7.48 30.12 -2.50
C LYS A 481 6.38 30.34 -3.53
N ARG A 482 6.29 29.46 -4.53
CA ARG A 482 5.36 29.61 -5.65
C ARG A 482 3.96 29.22 -5.20
N PHE A 483 3.01 30.13 -5.29
CA PHE A 483 1.59 29.84 -5.05
C PHE A 483 1.03 29.01 -6.23
N LEU A 484 0.21 28.01 -5.92
CA LEU A 484 -0.33 27.06 -6.91
C LEU A 484 -1.84 27.18 -7.04
N ALA A 485 -2.55 27.18 -5.91
CA ALA A 485 -4.00 27.10 -5.86
C ALA A 485 -4.54 27.57 -4.50
N ARG A 486 -5.75 28.14 -4.49
CA ARG A 486 -6.48 28.52 -3.27
C ARG A 486 -7.85 27.86 -3.24
N LEU A 487 -8.27 27.48 -2.04
CA LEU A 487 -9.61 27.02 -1.74
C LEU A 487 -10.18 27.83 -0.58
N SER A 488 -11.44 28.22 -0.67
CA SER A 488 -12.19 28.79 0.44
C SER A 488 -13.52 28.05 0.54
N HIS A 489 -13.93 27.67 1.74
CA HIS A 489 -15.18 26.97 1.94
C HIS A 489 -15.85 27.39 3.25
N PRO A 490 -17.16 27.71 3.21
CA PRO A 490 -17.94 28.02 4.41
C PRO A 490 -18.18 26.74 5.21
N VAL A 491 -18.26 26.91 6.53
CA VAL A 491 -18.42 25.84 7.52
C VAL A 491 -19.41 26.31 8.57
N THR A 492 -20.38 25.48 8.94
CA THR A 492 -21.26 25.79 10.08
C THR A 492 -20.69 25.13 11.33
N VAL A 493 -20.31 25.95 12.32
CA VAL A 493 -19.74 25.47 13.57
C VAL A 493 -20.82 25.37 14.63
N TYR A 494 -20.97 24.18 15.20
CA TYR A 494 -21.88 23.86 16.28
C TYR A 494 -21.17 23.93 17.64
N PRO A 495 -21.91 24.20 18.74
CA PRO A 495 -21.39 24.22 20.10
C PRO A 495 -20.57 22.97 20.47
N TYR A 496 -19.67 23.09 21.43
CA TYR A 496 -19.01 21.90 21.97
C TYR A 496 -20.01 21.06 22.76
N LEU A 497 -19.96 19.74 22.57
CA LEU A 497 -20.79 18.79 23.29
C LEU A 497 -19.99 17.52 23.61
N SER A 498 -19.96 17.16 24.90
CA SER A 498 -19.52 15.85 25.36
C SER A 498 -20.51 15.30 26.37
N ILE A 499 -20.91 14.05 26.21
CA ILE A 499 -21.88 13.38 27.08
C ILE A 499 -21.23 12.15 27.67
N THR A 500 -21.10 12.10 29.00
CA THR A 500 -20.41 11.02 29.70
C THR A 500 -21.36 10.28 30.66
N PRO A 501 -21.41 8.94 30.62
CA PRO A 501 -22.15 8.17 31.61
C PRO A 501 -21.54 8.33 33.01
N ASN A 502 -22.39 8.49 34.02
CA ASN A 502 -21.99 8.48 35.43
C ASN A 502 -22.87 7.51 36.24
N PRO A 503 -22.30 6.43 36.79
CA PRO A 503 -20.89 6.02 36.67
C PRO A 503 -20.53 5.61 35.23
N LEU A 504 -19.25 5.71 34.87
CA LEU A 504 -18.74 5.23 33.56
C LEU A 504 -18.82 3.69 33.43
N LYS A 505 -18.81 3.01 34.59
CA LYS A 505 -18.87 1.56 34.69
C LYS A 505 -19.92 1.11 35.71
N GLY A 506 -20.84 0.24 35.29
CA GLY A 506 -21.68 -0.56 36.18
C GLY A 506 -20.98 -1.88 36.51
N ILE A 507 -21.04 -2.29 37.77
CA ILE A 507 -20.60 -3.62 38.21
C ILE A 507 -21.74 -4.22 39.01
N ASP A 508 -22.32 -5.31 38.51
CA ASP A 508 -23.23 -6.11 39.31
C ASP A 508 -22.49 -7.31 39.92
N GLY A 509 -22.98 -7.72 41.10
CA GLY A 509 -22.55 -8.96 41.74
C GLY A 509 -22.89 -10.20 40.88
N PRO A 510 -22.42 -11.38 41.29
CA PRO A 510 -22.70 -12.62 40.58
C PRO A 510 -24.21 -12.87 40.50
N LEU A 511 -24.74 -12.93 39.28
CA LEU A 511 -26.14 -13.24 39.02
C LEU A 511 -26.46 -14.66 39.48
N GLY A 512 -27.28 -14.76 40.53
CA GLY A 512 -27.68 -16.03 41.15
C GLY A 512 -28.53 -16.90 40.22
N LYS A 513 -28.60 -18.21 40.52
CA LYS A 513 -29.37 -19.20 39.74
C LYS A 513 -30.88 -18.90 39.65
N ASP A 514 -31.40 -18.16 40.64
CA ASP A 514 -32.81 -17.77 40.74
C ASP A 514 -33.08 -16.33 40.22
N GLU A 515 -32.04 -15.52 40.05
CA GLU A 515 -32.13 -14.16 39.53
C GLU A 515 -32.02 -14.19 38.00
N LYS A 516 -33.17 -14.14 37.33
CA LYS A 516 -33.24 -14.14 35.86
C LYS A 516 -32.86 -12.79 35.24
N SER A 517 -32.69 -11.73 36.03
CA SER A 517 -32.33 -10.41 35.53
C SER A 517 -31.45 -9.62 36.49
N ALA A 518 -30.50 -8.86 35.95
CA ALA A 518 -29.79 -7.78 36.65
C ALA A 518 -30.12 -6.46 35.98
N CYS A 519 -30.01 -5.37 36.74
CA CYS A 519 -30.13 -4.04 36.19
C CYS A 519 -29.17 -3.08 36.88
N THR A 520 -28.51 -2.24 36.09
CA THR A 520 -27.71 -1.12 36.58
C THR A 520 -28.32 0.20 36.11
N THR A 521 -28.11 1.26 36.87
CA THR A 521 -28.51 2.62 36.47
C THR A 521 -27.30 3.49 36.20
N PHE A 522 -27.47 4.48 35.33
CA PHE A 522 -26.50 5.54 35.08
C PHE A 522 -27.23 6.82 34.69
N LYS A 523 -26.54 7.96 34.79
CA LYS A 523 -27.00 9.25 34.28
C LYS A 523 -26.05 9.72 33.19
N LEU A 524 -26.57 10.25 32.10
CA LEU A 524 -25.75 10.92 31.09
C LEU A 524 -25.50 12.36 31.54
N LYS A 525 -24.24 12.67 31.84
CA LYS A 525 -23.80 14.03 32.17
C LYS A 525 -23.40 14.76 30.90
N VAL A 526 -23.99 15.91 30.66
CA VAL A 526 -23.63 16.80 29.55
C VAL A 526 -22.56 17.76 30.03
N ASP A 527 -21.46 17.83 29.28
CA ASP A 527 -20.44 18.87 29.33
C ASP A 527 -20.52 19.66 28.00
N GLY A 528 -20.46 20.99 28.08
CA GLY A 528 -20.80 21.88 26.97
C GLY A 528 -22.30 22.14 26.80
N HIS A 529 -22.76 22.29 25.56
CA HIS A 529 -24.13 22.74 25.23
C HIS A 529 -24.82 21.83 24.23
N LEU A 530 -26.07 21.45 24.51
CA LEU A 530 -26.90 20.77 23.52
C LEU A 530 -27.27 21.75 22.40
N PRO A 531 -27.21 21.34 21.12
CA PRO A 531 -27.48 22.24 20.00
C PRO A 531 -28.94 22.70 19.98
N GLU A 532 -29.19 23.94 19.60
CA GLU A 532 -30.55 24.38 19.28
C GLU A 532 -31.14 23.50 18.18
N LEU A 533 -32.33 22.94 18.43
CA LEU A 533 -33.03 22.08 17.49
C LEU A 533 -33.58 22.92 16.32
N LYS A 534 -33.41 22.42 15.09
CA LYS A 534 -33.98 23.02 13.88
C LYS A 534 -35.51 23.25 14.03
N PRO A 535 -36.08 24.32 13.44
CA PRO A 535 -37.51 24.63 13.55
C PRO A 535 -38.39 23.41 13.26
N GLY A 536 -39.37 23.15 14.13
CA GLY A 536 -40.26 22.00 14.03
C GLY A 536 -39.80 20.73 14.77
N LYS A 537 -38.58 20.72 15.33
CA LYS A 537 -38.11 19.65 16.24
C LYS A 537 -38.11 20.11 17.69
N SER A 538 -38.59 19.27 18.60
CA SER A 538 -38.63 19.53 20.05
C SER A 538 -37.85 18.50 20.88
N LYS A 539 -37.32 17.46 20.24
CA LYS A 539 -36.57 16.37 20.87
C LYS A 539 -35.34 15.97 20.03
N TYR A 540 -34.32 15.47 20.71
CA TYR A 540 -33.12 14.87 20.14
C TYR A 540 -33.35 13.38 19.90
N SER A 541 -32.99 12.89 18.73
CA SER A 541 -33.06 11.46 18.44
C SER A 541 -31.74 10.79 18.85
N VAL A 542 -31.79 9.81 19.74
CA VAL A 542 -30.60 9.08 20.22
C VAL A 542 -30.77 7.60 19.91
N THR A 543 -29.74 7.00 19.33
CA THR A 543 -29.66 5.55 19.18
C THR A 543 -28.71 4.93 20.18
N ALA A 544 -28.97 3.70 20.58
CA ALA A 544 -28.11 2.87 21.39
C ALA A 544 -27.75 1.60 20.63
N ARG A 545 -26.51 1.12 20.81
CA ARG A 545 -26.01 -0.16 20.34
C ARG A 545 -25.27 -0.83 21.48
N ILE A 546 -25.37 -2.15 21.58
CA ILE A 546 -24.64 -2.94 22.56
C ILE A 546 -23.55 -3.71 21.84
N ASP A 547 -22.30 -3.50 22.24
CA ASP A 547 -21.13 -4.24 21.77
C ASP A 547 -20.55 -5.10 22.90
N TYR A 548 -20.01 -6.26 22.55
CA TYR A 548 -19.34 -7.17 23.46
C TYR A 548 -18.17 -7.87 22.75
N LYS A 549 -17.10 -8.16 23.49
CA LYS A 549 -15.89 -8.76 22.89
C LYS A 549 -15.90 -10.29 22.85
N ASN A 550 -16.61 -10.94 23.77
CA ASN A 550 -16.54 -12.39 23.95
C ASN A 550 -17.84 -13.06 23.43
N ILE A 551 -17.90 -13.29 22.11
CA ILE A 551 -19.05 -13.93 21.45
C ILE A 551 -19.31 -15.34 22.01
N ALA A 552 -18.25 -16.08 22.34
CA ALA A 552 -18.37 -17.41 22.93
C ALA A 552 -19.11 -17.39 24.27
N ALA A 553 -18.87 -16.37 25.10
CA ALA A 553 -19.57 -16.20 26.38
C ALA A 553 -21.08 -15.98 26.21
N ILE A 554 -21.46 -15.23 25.18
CA ILE A 554 -22.86 -14.99 24.82
C ILE A 554 -23.54 -16.28 24.34
N ASP A 555 -22.88 -17.04 23.47
CA ASP A 555 -23.47 -18.24 22.86
C ASP A 555 -23.58 -19.45 23.80
N GLN A 556 -22.83 -19.44 24.90
CA GLN A 556 -22.72 -20.53 25.87
C GLN A 556 -23.28 -20.16 27.24
N GLU A 557 -22.61 -19.28 27.99
CA GLU A 557 -22.96 -18.93 29.36
C GLU A 557 -24.11 -17.93 29.48
N PHE A 558 -24.30 -17.07 28.47
CA PHE A 558 -25.38 -16.08 28.43
C PHE A 558 -26.38 -16.39 27.29
N TYR A 559 -26.57 -17.68 26.97
CA TYR A 559 -27.42 -18.09 25.85
C TYR A 559 -28.88 -17.64 26.02
N GLY A 560 -29.41 -16.94 25.01
CA GLY A 560 -30.77 -16.41 24.99
C GLY A 560 -30.95 -15.16 25.87
N THR A 561 -29.88 -14.43 26.12
CA THR A 561 -29.91 -13.16 26.85
C THR A 561 -30.70 -12.11 26.09
N ARG A 562 -31.45 -11.31 26.83
CA ARG A 562 -32.20 -10.16 26.31
C ARG A 562 -31.79 -8.91 27.05
N PHE A 563 -31.67 -7.82 26.30
CA PHE A 563 -31.34 -6.51 26.84
C PHE A 563 -32.55 -5.57 26.73
N SER A 564 -32.75 -4.75 27.75
CA SER A 564 -33.69 -3.63 27.71
C SER A 564 -33.07 -2.38 28.31
N LEU A 565 -33.49 -1.23 27.77
CA LEU A 565 -33.06 0.10 28.21
C LEU A 565 -34.32 0.92 28.50
N ASP A 566 -34.44 1.46 29.71
CA ASP A 566 -35.59 2.25 30.18
C ASP A 566 -36.96 1.55 30.06
N LYS A 567 -36.99 0.21 30.17
CA LYS A 567 -38.18 -0.64 30.00
C LYS A 567 -38.71 -0.74 28.56
N ASP A 568 -38.04 -0.15 27.57
CA ASP A 568 -38.32 -0.45 26.17
C ASP A 568 -37.69 -1.80 25.82
N ASP A 569 -38.56 -2.75 25.45
CA ASP A 569 -38.27 -4.18 25.37
C ASP A 569 -37.62 -4.62 24.03
N VAL A 570 -36.57 -5.46 24.19
CA VAL A 570 -35.99 -6.51 23.32
C VAL A 570 -35.14 -6.15 22.09
N VAL A 571 -33.84 -6.49 22.22
CA VAL A 571 -33.02 -7.08 21.14
C VAL A 571 -32.83 -8.57 21.48
N ASP A 572 -33.16 -9.45 20.54
CA ASP A 572 -32.68 -10.84 20.53
C ASP A 572 -31.31 -10.84 19.83
N ASP A 573 -30.34 -11.48 20.46
CA ASP A 573 -28.88 -11.37 20.30
C ASP A 573 -28.33 -11.87 18.94
N ARG A 574 -29.18 -12.02 17.92
CA ARG A 574 -28.82 -12.61 16.62
C ARG A 574 -28.60 -11.60 15.50
N LEU A 575 -28.83 -10.31 15.74
CA LEU A 575 -28.55 -9.28 14.75
C LEU A 575 -27.19 -8.64 15.03
N GLN A 576 -26.14 -9.30 14.52
CA GLN A 576 -24.89 -8.64 14.18
C GLN A 576 -25.19 -7.47 13.22
N PHE A 577 -25.22 -6.25 13.73
CA PHE A 577 -25.02 -5.08 12.89
C PHE A 577 -23.53 -4.96 12.64
N ASP A 578 -23.07 -5.56 11.53
CA ASP A 578 -22.07 -5.04 10.57
C ASP A 578 -21.38 -6.12 9.70
N ASN A 579 -21.75 -7.40 9.77
CA ASN A 579 -21.17 -8.42 8.88
C ASN A 579 -22.23 -9.26 8.13
N PRO A 580 -22.65 -8.87 6.90
CA PRO A 580 -23.70 -9.56 6.13
C PRO A 580 -23.31 -10.95 5.58
N ALA A 581 -22.15 -11.51 5.93
CA ALA A 581 -21.59 -12.70 5.29
C ALA A 581 -21.79 -14.04 6.04
N SER A 582 -22.47 -14.08 7.19
CA SER A 582 -22.62 -15.34 7.96
C SER A 582 -23.99 -16.02 7.70
N PRO A 583 -24.07 -17.14 6.93
CA PRO A 583 -25.34 -17.64 6.39
C PRO A 583 -26.13 -18.60 7.28
N SER A 584 -25.73 -18.86 8.53
CA SER A 584 -26.14 -20.08 9.23
C SER A 584 -27.22 -19.96 10.32
N HIS A 585 -27.91 -18.82 10.49
CA HIS A 585 -28.94 -18.68 11.53
C HIS A 585 -30.30 -18.18 11.03
N PRO A 586 -31.42 -18.78 11.48
CA PRO A 586 -32.76 -18.41 11.04
C PRO A 586 -33.12 -17.00 11.56
N THR A 587 -33.46 -16.13 10.61
CA THR A 587 -33.99 -14.77 10.82
C THR A 587 -35.42 -14.84 11.33
N HIS A 588 -35.61 -14.75 12.65
CA HIS A 588 -36.89 -14.32 13.20
C HIS A 588 -36.93 -12.78 13.18
N ALA A 589 -38.06 -12.20 12.76
CA ALA A 589 -38.26 -10.75 12.75
C ALA A 589 -38.32 -10.24 14.21
N VAL A 590 -37.22 -9.69 14.70
CA VAL A 590 -37.16 -9.04 16.01
C VAL A 590 -37.63 -7.60 15.86
N GLN A 591 -38.64 -7.20 16.64
CA GLN A 591 -38.98 -5.78 16.76
C GLN A 591 -37.90 -5.09 17.58
N LEU A 592 -37.12 -4.21 16.95
CA LEU A 592 -36.11 -3.41 17.64
C LEU A 592 -36.80 -2.34 18.51
N GLY A 593 -36.43 -2.26 19.79
CA GLY A 593 -36.88 -1.19 20.68
C GLY A 593 -36.52 0.21 20.17
N LYS A 594 -37.21 1.24 20.69
CA LYS A 594 -37.06 2.63 20.21
C LYS A 594 -35.63 3.16 20.34
N TRP A 595 -34.91 2.78 21.39
CA TRP A 595 -33.49 3.12 21.55
C TRP A 595 -32.61 2.62 20.41
N PHE A 596 -32.93 1.52 19.75
CA PHE A 596 -32.10 1.00 18.65
C PHE A 596 -32.44 1.62 17.29
N THR A 597 -33.67 2.11 17.14
CA THR A 597 -34.17 2.72 15.90
C THR A 597 -34.08 4.25 15.90
N GLY A 598 -34.07 4.87 17.09
CA GLY A 598 -33.96 6.31 17.33
C GLY A 598 -35.00 6.75 18.36
N GLN A 599 -34.58 6.90 19.62
CA GLN A 599 -35.46 7.36 20.70
C GLN A 599 -35.44 8.88 20.78
N ASP A 600 -36.61 9.51 20.67
CA ASP A 600 -36.75 10.96 20.80
C ASP A 600 -36.80 11.37 22.28
N LEU A 601 -35.80 12.15 22.70
CA LEU A 601 -35.59 12.61 24.07
C LEU A 601 -35.52 14.14 24.12
N SER A 602 -36.24 14.75 25.03
CA SER A 602 -35.97 16.12 25.47
C SER A 602 -34.64 16.19 26.25
N ALA A 603 -34.09 17.39 26.45
CA ALA A 603 -32.85 17.58 27.21
C ALA A 603 -32.93 16.99 28.64
N THR A 604 -34.10 17.09 29.29
CA THR A 604 -34.34 16.52 30.62
C THR A 604 -34.49 15.00 30.56
N GLU A 605 -35.11 14.44 29.51
CA GLU A 605 -35.20 13.00 29.30
C GLU A 605 -33.86 12.36 28.93
N LEU A 606 -32.92 13.12 28.34
CA LEU A 606 -31.57 12.66 28.01
C LEU A 606 -30.65 12.58 29.24
N THR A 607 -30.86 13.44 30.23
CA THR A 607 -29.99 13.56 31.41
C THR A 607 -30.57 12.91 32.68
N LYS A 608 -31.76 12.32 32.56
CA LYS A 608 -32.39 11.57 33.65
C LYS A 608 -31.61 10.31 33.99
N GLU A 609 -32.05 9.64 35.04
CA GLU A 609 -31.55 8.30 35.35
C GLU A 609 -32.07 7.29 34.33
N HIS A 610 -31.14 6.65 33.64
CA HIS A 610 -31.41 5.56 32.71
C HIS A 610 -31.12 4.21 33.38
N LYS A 611 -31.86 3.19 32.99
CA LYS A 611 -31.75 1.84 33.54
C LYS A 611 -31.55 0.83 32.42
N VAL A 612 -30.39 0.16 32.43
CA VAL A 612 -30.14 -1.01 31.56
C VAL A 612 -30.41 -2.25 32.36
N CYS A 613 -31.17 -3.17 31.77
CA CYS A 613 -31.44 -4.48 32.34
C CYS A 613 -30.98 -5.57 31.37
N VAL A 614 -30.46 -6.65 31.94
CA VAL A 614 -30.15 -7.90 31.25
C VAL A 614 -31.08 -8.95 31.82
N THR A 615 -31.73 -9.72 30.96
CA THR A 615 -32.46 -10.93 31.33
C THR A 615 -31.70 -12.12 30.77
N ILE A 616 -31.11 -12.94 31.63
CA ILE A 616 -30.31 -14.09 31.20
C ILE A 616 -31.26 -15.22 30.80
N GLY A 617 -30.99 -15.81 29.64
CA GLY A 617 -31.67 -17.02 29.20
C GLY A 617 -31.22 -18.27 29.95
N LYS A 618 -31.45 -19.46 29.37
CA LYS A 618 -30.94 -20.71 29.96
C LYS A 618 -29.49 -20.94 29.50
N PRO A 619 -28.48 -20.83 30.38
CA PRO A 619 -27.08 -21.10 30.00
C PRO A 619 -26.94 -22.53 29.47
N LYS A 620 -26.14 -22.72 28.41
CA LYS A 620 -25.77 -24.06 27.91
C LYS A 620 -24.67 -24.69 28.77
N THR A 621 -23.75 -23.85 29.25
CA THR A 621 -22.68 -24.18 30.19
C THR A 621 -22.59 -23.06 31.23
N ALA A 622 -22.06 -23.34 32.43
CA ALA A 622 -21.85 -22.33 33.45
C ALA A 622 -20.37 -22.32 33.83
N ASN A 623 -19.60 -21.39 33.24
CA ASN A 623 -18.27 -21.07 33.72
C ASN A 623 -18.29 -19.73 34.48
N PRO A 624 -18.33 -19.77 35.82
CA PRO A 624 -18.44 -18.58 36.67
C PRO A 624 -17.20 -17.67 36.62
N SER A 625 -16.08 -18.15 36.05
CA SER A 625 -14.88 -17.33 35.85
C SER A 625 -14.97 -16.41 34.62
N ASN A 626 -15.92 -16.64 33.70
CA ASN A 626 -16.10 -15.82 32.52
C ASN A 626 -16.90 -14.55 32.84
N LYS A 627 -16.27 -13.39 32.63
CA LYS A 627 -16.91 -12.07 32.75
C LYS A 627 -17.39 -11.61 31.37
N LEU A 628 -18.60 -11.04 31.33
CA LEU A 628 -19.14 -10.42 30.13
C LEU A 628 -19.08 -8.90 30.28
N ASP A 629 -18.20 -8.26 29.50
CA ASP A 629 -18.13 -6.81 29.42
C ASP A 629 -19.03 -6.33 28.27
N LEU A 630 -20.15 -5.73 28.63
CA LEU A 630 -21.10 -5.10 27.71
C LEU A 630 -20.77 -3.62 27.59
N LYS A 631 -20.71 -3.10 26.36
CA LYS A 631 -20.56 -1.68 26.09
C LYS A 631 -21.80 -1.16 25.40
N VAL A 632 -22.53 -0.27 26.07
CA VAL A 632 -23.66 0.44 25.48
C VAL A 632 -23.12 1.71 24.84
N HIS A 633 -23.02 1.71 23.52
CA HIS A 633 -22.66 2.85 22.70
C HIS A 633 -23.91 3.66 22.40
N PHE A 634 -23.87 4.96 22.62
CA PHE A 634 -24.95 5.88 22.27
C PHE A 634 -24.50 6.76 21.10
N ARG A 635 -25.43 7.11 20.22
CA ARG A 635 -25.19 8.03 19.13
C ARG A 635 -26.31 9.05 19.06
N LEU A 636 -25.93 10.32 19.17
CA LEU A 636 -26.85 11.44 18.96
C LEU A 636 -27.06 11.64 17.46
N ARG A 637 -28.28 11.41 16.95
CA ARG A 637 -28.64 11.57 15.54
C ARG A 637 -28.90 13.04 15.18
N TYR A 638 -27.83 13.83 15.28
CA TYR A 638 -27.81 15.24 14.94
C TYR A 638 -26.41 15.60 14.43
N ALA A 639 -26.27 15.89 13.13
CA ALA A 639 -25.01 16.37 12.58
C ALA A 639 -24.61 17.71 13.25
N PRO A 640 -23.33 17.93 13.58
CA PRO A 640 -22.15 17.09 13.29
C PRO A 640 -21.82 16.03 14.37
N TYR A 641 -22.63 15.92 15.43
CA TYR A 641 -22.34 15.09 16.59
C TYR A 641 -22.45 13.57 16.33
N GLU A 642 -23.09 13.17 15.22
CA GLU A 642 -23.18 11.77 14.80
C GLU A 642 -21.80 11.12 14.57
N ASP A 643 -20.84 11.93 14.09
CA ASP A 643 -19.51 11.51 13.68
C ASP A 643 -18.42 11.84 14.72
N ALA A 644 -18.73 12.67 15.72
CA ALA A 644 -17.77 13.12 16.74
C ALA A 644 -17.75 12.23 18.01
N ASP A 645 -18.44 11.08 18.01
CA ASP A 645 -18.59 10.16 19.15
C ASP A 645 -18.84 10.89 20.49
N VAL A 646 -19.74 11.90 20.45
CA VAL A 646 -19.94 12.81 21.59
C VAL A 646 -20.45 12.11 22.84
N ILE A 647 -21.05 10.93 22.73
CA ILE A 647 -21.52 10.16 23.89
C ILE A 647 -20.55 9.01 24.17
N ALA A 648 -19.84 9.11 25.29
CA ALA A 648 -18.95 8.05 25.73
C ALA A 648 -19.74 6.76 26.04
N PRO A 649 -19.18 5.56 25.74
CA PRO A 649 -19.88 4.31 25.97
C PRO A 649 -20.00 4.00 27.46
N PHE A 650 -21.17 3.53 27.88
CA PHE A 650 -21.36 2.97 29.22
C PHE A 650 -20.91 1.51 29.24
N THR A 651 -19.98 1.16 30.15
CA THR A 651 -19.50 -0.22 30.26
C THR A 651 -20.16 -0.93 31.44
N TRP A 652 -20.74 -2.10 31.22
CA TRP A 652 -21.34 -2.92 32.26
C TRP A 652 -20.68 -4.29 32.30
N GLN A 653 -20.13 -4.65 33.46
CA GLN A 653 -19.50 -5.93 33.67
C GLN A 653 -20.44 -6.87 34.41
N LEU A 654 -20.81 -7.96 33.76
CA LEU A 654 -21.66 -9.02 34.31
C LEU A 654 -20.82 -10.22 34.72
N THR A 655 -21.19 -10.81 35.86
CA THR A 655 -20.63 -12.06 36.37
C THR A 655 -21.76 -13.04 36.66
N LEU A 656 -21.59 -14.32 36.33
CA LEU A 656 -22.52 -15.38 36.70
C LEU A 656 -22.10 -15.99 38.03
N ALA A 657 -23.06 -16.28 38.90
CA ALA A 657 -22.78 -17.02 40.13
C ALA A 657 -22.31 -18.44 39.82
N ASP A 658 -21.45 -18.98 40.70
CA ASP A 658 -21.10 -20.40 40.71
C ASP A 658 -22.39 -21.23 40.68
N VAL A 659 -22.63 -21.94 39.58
CA VAL A 659 -23.60 -23.04 39.62
C VAL A 659 -22.93 -24.12 40.47
N PRO A 660 -23.52 -24.55 41.60
CA PRO A 660 -22.94 -25.62 42.39
C PRO A 660 -22.74 -26.80 41.44
N SER A 661 -21.49 -27.28 41.31
CA SER A 661 -21.22 -28.45 40.49
C SER A 661 -22.18 -29.55 40.94
N PRO A 662 -22.63 -30.43 40.03
CA PRO A 662 -23.19 -31.69 40.51
C PRO A 662 -22.17 -32.25 41.51
N GLY A 663 -22.60 -32.41 42.77
CA GLY A 663 -21.72 -32.87 43.83
C GLY A 663 -21.03 -34.15 43.37
N PRO A 664 -19.81 -34.44 43.85
CA PRO A 664 -19.10 -35.65 43.44
C PRO A 664 -20.07 -36.84 43.55
N PRO A 665 -20.12 -37.74 42.54
CA PRO A 665 -21.00 -38.89 42.60
C PRO A 665 -20.73 -39.61 43.92
N SER A 666 -21.81 -39.91 44.66
CA SER A 666 -21.72 -40.50 45.99
C SER A 666 -20.73 -41.67 46.00
N LYS A 667 -19.98 -41.85 47.10
CA LYS A 667 -18.92 -42.88 47.23
C LYS A 667 -19.38 -44.28 46.77
N THR A 668 -20.68 -44.56 46.78
CA THR A 668 -21.31 -45.78 46.26
C THR A 668 -21.16 -45.94 44.75
N LEU A 669 -21.25 -44.88 43.94
CA LEU A 669 -21.13 -44.97 42.47
C LEU A 669 -19.68 -45.27 42.04
N LEU A 670 -18.70 -44.64 42.69
CA LEU A 670 -17.27 -44.93 42.48
C LEU A 670 -16.90 -46.36 42.90
N SER A 671 -17.50 -46.86 43.98
CA SER A 671 -17.33 -48.25 44.43
C SER A 671 -17.88 -49.26 43.41
N LEU A 672 -19.07 -48.98 42.86
CA LEU A 672 -19.72 -49.81 41.83
C LEU A 672 -18.92 -49.82 40.52
N LEU A 673 -18.38 -48.67 40.11
CA LEU A 673 -17.57 -48.56 38.89
C LEU A 673 -16.22 -49.29 39.03
N ALA A 674 -15.58 -49.23 40.20
CA ALA A 674 -14.37 -49.98 40.49
C ALA A 674 -14.62 -51.50 40.51
N LEU A 675 -15.73 -51.96 41.10
CA LEU A 675 -16.16 -53.36 41.06
C LEU A 675 -16.47 -53.83 39.64
N ALA A 676 -17.15 -53.01 38.84
CA ALA A 676 -17.44 -53.30 37.44
C ALA A 676 -16.15 -53.40 36.61
N LEU A 677 -15.17 -52.52 36.86
CA LEU A 677 -13.88 -52.55 36.17
C LEU A 677 -13.06 -53.79 36.56
N LEU A 678 -13.04 -54.17 37.84
CA LEU A 678 -12.39 -55.40 38.31
C LEU A 678 -13.03 -56.65 37.73
N ALA A 679 -14.37 -56.70 37.67
CA ALA A 679 -15.10 -57.79 37.01
C ALA A 679 -14.79 -57.85 35.51
N LEU A 680 -14.70 -56.70 34.84
CA LEU A 680 -14.35 -56.60 33.43
C LEU A 680 -12.92 -57.07 33.17
N LEU A 681 -11.95 -56.64 33.98
CA LEU A 681 -10.55 -57.06 33.87
C LEU A 681 -10.37 -58.55 34.18
N TRP A 682 -11.14 -59.10 35.11
CA TRP A 682 -11.17 -60.55 35.36
C TRP A 682 -11.77 -61.32 34.17
N HIS A 683 -12.82 -60.78 33.53
CA HIS A 683 -13.45 -61.40 32.36
C HIS A 683 -12.58 -61.32 31.09
N LEU A 684 -11.74 -60.29 30.96
CA LEU A 684 -10.84 -60.06 29.81
C LEU A 684 -9.50 -60.81 29.91
N ARG A 685 -9.23 -61.56 31.00
CA ARG A 685 -8.00 -62.35 31.12
C ARG A 685 -8.07 -63.57 30.18
N GLY A 686 -7.40 -63.48 29.02
CA GLY A 686 -7.39 -64.52 28.00
C GLY A 686 -6.92 -65.87 28.54
N GLN A 687 -7.82 -66.86 28.56
CA GLN A 687 -7.52 -68.22 28.98
C GLN A 687 -7.26 -69.11 27.74
N PRO A 688 -6.20 -69.94 27.73
CA PRO A 688 -5.96 -70.89 26.64
C PRO A 688 -7.14 -71.87 26.58
N LYS A 689 -7.85 -71.89 25.46
CA LYS A 689 -8.95 -72.83 25.21
C LYS A 689 -8.42 -74.03 24.44
N LEU A 690 -8.84 -75.24 24.83
CA LEU A 690 -8.65 -76.42 23.98
C LEU A 690 -9.43 -76.20 22.67
N PRO A 691 -8.82 -76.45 21.50
CA PRO A 691 -9.52 -76.41 20.23
C PRO A 691 -10.75 -77.33 20.26
N PRO A 692 -11.92 -76.88 19.74
CA PRO A 692 -13.17 -77.63 19.85
C PRO A 692 -13.13 -78.97 19.09
N ASP A 693 -12.26 -79.07 18.09
CA ASP A 693 -11.98 -80.21 17.23
C ASP A 693 -10.96 -81.20 17.81
N LEU A 694 -10.29 -80.87 18.92
CA LEU A 694 -9.36 -81.79 19.57
C LEU A 694 -10.09 -83.01 20.13
N ALA A 695 -9.70 -84.17 19.64
CA ALA A 695 -10.20 -85.49 20.00
C ALA A 695 -9.05 -86.36 20.56
N PHE A 696 -9.43 -87.46 21.19
CA PHE A 696 -8.50 -88.53 21.55
C PHE A 696 -8.98 -89.83 20.90
N ALA A 697 -8.06 -90.61 20.35
CA ALA A 697 -8.32 -91.98 19.93
C ALA A 697 -7.73 -92.93 20.97
N LEU A 698 -8.49 -93.95 21.38
CA LEU A 698 -8.09 -94.90 22.41
C LEU A 698 -8.43 -96.33 21.97
N ALA A 699 -7.48 -97.26 22.13
CA ALA A 699 -7.70 -98.69 21.88
C ALA A 699 -6.93 -99.55 22.89
N PRO A 700 -7.43 -100.72 23.31
CA PRO A 700 -6.67 -101.66 24.13
C PRO A 700 -5.37 -102.07 23.45
N ASP A 701 -4.27 -102.12 24.20
CA ASP A 701 -2.97 -102.52 23.70
C ASP A 701 -2.95 -104.05 23.48
N GLY A 702 -2.59 -104.49 22.26
CA GLY A 702 -2.59 -105.91 21.87
C GLY A 702 -3.84 -106.42 21.13
N ALA A 703 -4.94 -105.65 21.06
CA ALA A 703 -6.05 -105.95 20.16
C ALA A 703 -5.81 -105.22 18.82
N GLY A 704 -5.89 -105.90 17.68
CA GLY A 704 -5.75 -105.32 16.33
C GLY A 704 -6.79 -104.25 15.94
N ALA A 705 -7.48 -103.68 16.92
CA ALA A 705 -8.45 -102.60 16.77
C ALA A 705 -7.78 -101.30 16.29
N LYS A 706 -8.43 -100.63 15.34
CA LYS A 706 -8.07 -99.29 14.87
C LYS A 706 -8.33 -98.26 15.98
N LEU A 707 -7.42 -97.30 16.12
CA LEU A 707 -7.60 -96.11 16.96
C LEU A 707 -8.65 -95.21 16.28
N GLU A 708 -9.85 -95.12 16.85
CA GLU A 708 -10.91 -94.23 16.35
C GLU A 708 -11.02 -92.96 17.19
N PRO A 709 -11.09 -91.77 16.56
CA PRO A 709 -11.21 -90.49 17.26
C PRO A 709 -12.51 -90.38 18.05
N ARG A 710 -12.39 -89.95 19.30
CA ARG A 710 -13.50 -89.65 20.19
C ARG A 710 -13.36 -88.26 20.80
N ARG A 711 -14.49 -87.62 21.04
CA ARG A 711 -14.49 -86.31 21.68
C ARG A 711 -13.98 -86.45 23.12
N LEU A 712 -13.12 -85.52 23.52
CA LEU A 712 -12.74 -85.37 24.92
C LEU A 712 -14.00 -85.14 25.77
N GLY A 713 -14.02 -85.72 26.98
CA GLY A 713 -15.16 -85.55 27.89
C GLY A 713 -15.37 -84.08 28.29
N GLU A 714 -16.54 -83.78 28.87
CA GLU A 714 -16.80 -82.45 29.40
C GLU A 714 -15.88 -82.15 30.59
N GLY A 715 -15.22 -80.99 30.56
CA GLY A 715 -14.38 -80.54 31.67
C GLY A 715 -15.23 -80.02 32.84
N SER A 716 -14.63 -79.87 34.02
CA SER A 716 -15.33 -79.40 35.21
C SER A 716 -15.95 -78.00 35.01
N GLN A 717 -17.26 -77.87 35.22
CA GLN A 717 -17.96 -76.59 35.16
C GLN A 717 -17.47 -75.61 36.24
N LEU A 718 -17.03 -76.13 37.39
CA LEU A 718 -16.49 -75.30 38.48
C LEU A 718 -15.20 -74.59 38.04
N SER A 719 -14.32 -75.29 37.31
CA SER A 719 -13.09 -74.71 36.78
C SER A 719 -13.37 -73.61 35.74
N ARG A 720 -14.44 -73.78 34.95
CA ARG A 720 -14.94 -72.77 34.01
C ARG A 720 -15.44 -71.51 34.72
N VAL A 721 -16.17 -71.67 35.84
CA VAL A 721 -16.67 -70.54 36.64
C VAL A 721 -15.53 -69.83 37.37
N LEU A 722 -14.53 -70.56 37.88
CA LEU A 722 -13.40 -69.98 38.59
C LEU A 722 -12.29 -69.42 37.67
N GLY A 723 -12.42 -69.60 36.35
CA GLY A 723 -11.45 -69.13 35.37
C GLY A 723 -10.11 -69.89 35.40
N LEU A 724 -10.14 -71.16 35.78
CA LEU A 724 -8.99 -72.07 35.73
C LEU A 724 -8.91 -72.77 34.38
N ALA A 725 -7.71 -73.16 33.93
CA ALA A 725 -7.52 -73.86 32.67
C ALA A 725 -8.38 -75.13 32.61
N VAL A 726 -9.21 -75.26 31.57
CA VAL A 726 -10.18 -76.37 31.44
C VAL A 726 -9.44 -77.66 31.13
N GLU A 727 -9.49 -78.60 32.07
CA GLU A 727 -8.99 -79.95 31.89
C GLU A 727 -10.12 -80.88 31.41
N LYS A 728 -9.89 -81.62 30.32
CA LYS A 728 -10.87 -82.58 29.78
C LYS A 728 -10.42 -84.03 29.95
N PRO A 729 -11.26 -84.93 30.48
CA PRO A 729 -10.86 -86.31 30.75
C PRO A 729 -10.79 -87.17 29.48
N ILE A 730 -9.85 -88.12 29.50
CA ILE A 730 -9.74 -89.28 28.62
C ILE A 730 -10.25 -90.49 29.41
N ILE A 731 -11.36 -91.07 28.98
CA ILE A 731 -12.04 -92.19 29.66
C ILE A 731 -12.03 -93.41 28.74
N ALA A 732 -11.77 -94.60 29.28
CA ALA A 732 -11.83 -95.85 28.54
C ALA A 732 -13.26 -96.40 28.47
N ASP A 733 -13.59 -97.17 27.44
CA ASP A 733 -14.93 -97.77 27.26
C ASP A 733 -15.43 -98.62 28.43
N SER A 734 -14.51 -99.14 29.23
CA SER A 734 -14.80 -100.14 30.26
C SER A 734 -14.82 -99.60 31.69
N GLY A 735 -14.78 -98.28 31.91
CA GLY A 735 -14.86 -97.73 33.26
C GLY A 735 -15.14 -96.24 33.35
N ASP A 736 -15.70 -95.83 34.49
CA ASP A 736 -16.11 -94.44 34.77
C ASP A 736 -14.94 -93.54 35.21
N GLU A 737 -13.77 -94.11 35.51
CA GLU A 737 -12.62 -93.34 35.94
C GLU A 737 -11.74 -92.87 34.77
N PRO A 738 -11.35 -91.58 34.73
CA PRO A 738 -10.47 -91.06 33.70
C PRO A 738 -9.06 -91.64 33.80
N LEU A 739 -8.51 -92.03 32.66
CA LEU A 739 -7.12 -92.46 32.53
C LEU A 739 -6.14 -91.28 32.61
N ALA A 740 -6.52 -90.14 32.04
CA ALA A 740 -5.77 -88.89 32.09
C ALA A 740 -6.69 -87.69 31.84
N TRP A 741 -6.22 -86.48 32.11
CA TRP A 741 -6.88 -85.23 31.73
C TRP A 741 -6.00 -84.37 30.83
N VAL A 742 -6.54 -83.90 29.71
CA VAL A 742 -5.86 -83.05 28.74
C VAL A 742 -6.01 -81.59 29.13
N ARG A 743 -4.90 -80.85 29.12
CA ARG A 743 -4.82 -79.41 29.39
C ARG A 743 -4.06 -78.69 28.25
N PRO A 744 -4.53 -77.52 27.79
CA PRO A 744 -3.77 -76.69 26.85
C PRO A 744 -2.60 -76.02 27.56
N VAL A 745 -1.43 -76.00 26.93
CA VAL A 745 -0.29 -75.19 27.39
C VAL A 745 -0.14 -74.00 26.46
N ASP A 746 0.36 -74.24 25.26
CA ASP A 746 0.56 -73.26 24.20
C ASP A 746 0.74 -73.98 22.84
N GLY A 747 0.12 -73.49 21.77
CA GLY A 747 0.13 -74.11 20.44
C GLY A 747 -0.41 -75.55 20.37
N GLU A 748 0.22 -76.41 19.55
CA GLU A 748 -0.12 -77.84 19.39
C GLU A 748 0.41 -78.75 20.52
N LEU A 749 0.91 -78.17 21.61
CA LEU A 749 1.43 -78.92 22.77
C LEU A 749 0.39 -78.99 23.88
N TYR A 750 0.11 -80.21 24.32
CA TYR A 750 -0.85 -80.52 25.37
C TYR A 750 -0.16 -81.17 26.55
N GLN A 751 -0.68 -80.96 27.76
CA GLN A 751 -0.25 -81.70 28.93
C GLN A 751 -1.34 -82.68 29.34
N LEU A 752 -0.92 -83.90 29.67
CA LEU A 752 -1.76 -84.91 30.26
C LEU A 752 -1.47 -84.99 31.76
N ARG A 753 -2.47 -84.71 32.59
CA ARG A 753 -2.44 -85.06 34.00
C ARG A 753 -2.84 -86.52 34.15
N MET A 754 -1.99 -87.36 34.74
CA MET A 754 -2.28 -88.79 34.83
C MET A 754 -3.35 -89.10 35.88
N GLY A 755 -4.25 -90.03 35.58
CA GLY A 755 -5.12 -90.67 36.57
C GLY A 755 -4.28 -91.38 37.63
N LYS A 756 -4.83 -91.54 38.85
CA LYS A 756 -4.13 -92.23 39.93
C LYS A 756 -3.73 -93.65 39.49
N GLY A 757 -2.44 -93.98 39.62
CA GLY A 757 -1.90 -95.29 39.22
C GLY A 757 -1.79 -95.51 37.71
N VAL A 758 -1.90 -94.45 36.89
CA VAL A 758 -1.69 -94.50 35.44
C VAL A 758 -0.29 -93.99 35.11
N SER A 759 0.43 -94.74 34.28
CA SER A 759 1.73 -94.32 33.72
C SER A 759 1.62 -94.16 32.20
N LEU A 760 2.30 -93.16 31.65
CA LEU A 760 2.41 -92.94 30.20
C LEU A 760 3.78 -93.40 29.70
N THR A 761 3.80 -94.16 28.62
CA THR A 761 5.03 -94.55 27.92
C THR A 761 4.87 -94.27 26.43
N ARG A 762 5.98 -94.06 25.72
CA ARG A 762 5.98 -93.90 24.26
C ARG A 762 6.57 -95.17 23.65
N PRO A 763 5.83 -95.90 22.78
CA PRO A 763 6.33 -97.16 22.20
C PRO A 763 7.60 -96.97 21.36
N ASP A 764 7.67 -95.86 20.61
CA ASP A 764 8.65 -95.64 19.54
C ASP A 764 9.68 -94.53 19.87
N GLY A 765 10.00 -94.28 21.14
CA GLY A 765 10.95 -93.22 21.50
C GLY A 765 11.25 -93.08 23.00
N PRO A 766 12.06 -92.07 23.38
CA PRO A 766 12.34 -91.79 24.79
C PRO A 766 11.05 -91.45 25.56
N PRO A 767 11.00 -91.73 26.87
CA PRO A 767 9.84 -91.45 27.69
C PRO A 767 9.50 -89.95 27.63
N PRO A 768 8.20 -89.60 27.59
CA PRO A 768 7.77 -88.20 27.51
C PRO A 768 8.17 -87.42 28.77
N VAL A 769 8.49 -86.13 28.58
CA VAL A 769 8.95 -85.25 29.66
C VAL A 769 7.81 -85.07 30.67
N GLN A 770 8.05 -85.51 31.90
CA GLN A 770 7.12 -85.40 33.02
C GLN A 770 7.60 -84.35 34.02
N ILE A 771 6.73 -83.40 34.36
CA ILE A 771 6.94 -82.39 35.39
C ILE A 771 5.83 -82.54 36.43
N GLY A 772 6.14 -83.16 37.57
CA GLY A 772 5.13 -83.51 38.57
C GLY A 772 4.18 -84.60 38.06
N ASP A 773 2.88 -84.35 38.12
CA ASP A 773 1.81 -85.24 37.63
C ASP A 773 1.39 -84.94 36.18
N LEU A 774 2.04 -83.95 35.54
CA LEU A 774 1.77 -83.51 34.17
C LEU A 774 2.83 -84.05 33.20
N VAL A 775 2.38 -84.61 32.09
CA VAL A 775 3.24 -85.16 31.04
C VAL A 775 2.92 -84.46 29.71
N THR A 776 3.91 -83.86 29.08
CA THR A 776 3.70 -83.15 27.81
C THR A 776 3.60 -84.16 26.66
N VAL A 777 2.55 -84.01 25.86
CA VAL A 777 2.27 -84.83 24.68
C VAL A 777 2.00 -83.96 23.45
N SER A 778 2.32 -84.51 22.28
CA SER A 778 2.07 -83.90 20.98
C SER A 778 0.93 -84.60 20.28
N VAL A 779 0.18 -83.85 19.47
CA VAL A 779 -0.87 -84.39 18.60
C VAL A 779 -0.27 -85.37 17.58
N HIS A 780 -1.08 -86.30 17.10
CA HIS A 780 -0.78 -87.34 16.11
C HIS A 780 0.24 -88.41 16.54
N HIS A 781 0.78 -88.32 17.75
CA HIS A 781 1.66 -89.34 18.31
C HIS A 781 0.90 -90.36 19.15
N VAL A 782 1.27 -91.63 19.01
CA VAL A 782 0.69 -92.73 19.80
C VAL A 782 1.51 -92.92 21.08
N TYR A 783 0.81 -92.93 22.20
CA TYR A 783 1.36 -93.21 23.52
C TYR A 783 0.63 -94.42 24.13
N THR A 784 1.24 -95.08 25.10
CA THR A 784 0.62 -96.17 25.85
C THR A 784 0.37 -95.73 27.29
N LEU A 785 -0.92 -95.63 27.65
CA LEU A 785 -1.41 -95.42 29.01
C LEU A 785 -1.60 -96.77 29.69
N ARG A 786 -0.91 -97.01 30.81
CA ARG A 786 -0.95 -98.28 31.54
C ARG A 786 -1.48 -98.07 32.95
N ARG A 787 -2.52 -98.82 33.31
CA ARG A 787 -3.09 -98.89 34.67
C ARG A 787 -3.08 -100.35 35.12
N GLY A 788 -2.15 -100.69 36.01
CA GLY A 788 -1.92 -102.08 36.41
C GLY A 788 -1.56 -102.98 35.22
N LYS A 789 -2.33 -104.06 35.01
CA LYS A 789 -2.12 -105.00 33.89
C LYS A 789 -2.77 -104.56 32.57
N LYS A 790 -3.63 -103.54 32.58
CA LYS A 790 -4.31 -103.04 31.36
C LYS A 790 -3.50 -101.91 30.74
N ALA A 791 -3.21 -102.02 29.44
CA ALA A 791 -2.56 -100.99 28.65
C ALA A 791 -3.51 -100.53 27.53
N HIS A 792 -3.53 -99.23 27.26
CA HIS A 792 -4.30 -98.63 26.18
C HIS A 792 -3.38 -97.75 25.35
N ARG A 793 -3.45 -97.89 24.02
CA ARG A 793 -2.84 -96.96 23.08
C ARG A 793 -3.74 -95.74 22.99
N VAL A 794 -3.17 -94.55 23.18
CA VAL A 794 -3.85 -93.26 23.10
C VAL A 794 -3.13 -92.35 22.10
N ARG A 795 -3.90 -91.60 21.32
CA ARG A 795 -3.39 -90.55 20.44
C ARG A 795 -4.30 -89.34 20.53
N LEU A 796 -3.74 -88.15 20.74
CA LEU A 796 -4.49 -86.92 20.54
C LEU A 796 -4.50 -86.58 19.05
N GLU A 797 -5.63 -86.15 18.51
CA GLU A 797 -5.75 -85.77 17.10
C GLU A 797 -6.83 -84.71 16.91
N TYR A 798 -6.66 -83.87 15.88
CA TYR A 798 -7.72 -82.96 15.44
C TYR A 798 -8.71 -83.71 14.57
N ARG A 799 -10.00 -83.57 14.85
CA ARG A 799 -11.07 -84.15 14.06
C ARG A 799 -11.43 -83.16 12.95
N ALA A 800 -11.20 -83.56 11.70
CA ALA A 800 -11.66 -82.81 10.53
C ALA A 800 -13.18 -82.65 10.50
#